data_AF-A0A327RFB5-F1
#
_entry.id   AF-A0A327RFB5-F1
#
_cell.length_a   1.000
_cell.length_b   1.000
_cell.length_c   1.000
_cell.angle_alpha   90.00
_cell.angle_beta   90.00
_cell.angle_gamma   90.00
#
_symmetry.space_group_name_H-M   'P 1'
#
loop_
_entity.id
_entity.type
_entity.pdbx_description
1 polymer ?
#
loop_
_entity_poly.entity_id
_entity_poly.type
_entity_poly.pdbx_seq_one_letter_code
_entity_poly.pdbx_strand_id
1 'polypeptide(L)'
;MAINVQFLILILIILVSCEGKPLYEGPLSPEESMKTFQLAENFKVEIFASEPLVIDPVSMQYDGDGNAYVVGMLDAYKDDSVKGKGKIVMLKDTNGDGRADTSTVFVDSLREATSILPWKGGLLVCAAPNITYYKDTDGDGRSDLKEILFGGFFNKNEEVQITDLRFGIDNWIYANNGGQAGEISFSRRPDAPRLNVQGADFRFRLDRNEFERSTGPGQFGLAIDDWGHRFFTANSLHIREVVVPLRYLERNPYLPASAKSTIQNISDHDPLMHQLSETPYWRQERTDRRNKNYQENNLDRVEYARGHFTGASGGTYYDGDKFPKEYYGNIFTGDVAGSLVHRDILSVVDSLPYMVAKRGEKEKDKEFMATTDSWFRPANFSVGPDGYLYIMDMYRQHIETPMSIPEDLQETMDFDAGNEYGRIYRIVPKDVGPYKPVYPNLTKVSSSELVKALQHENRWWNLTAQRLLLERQDKSVIPEVRALFAQSENPRFRLHALYVLEGMDALDAVTVMIAMKDPSAGVRENAAILSERFPDCLSQLAEMINDPSIRVAFQATLSLGQFKDKAVIPALAKALELNGQSSWFRTAVLSSEAGSGIDLLKILERNSFFMDASSWRVNFIETCSNVIGARNDKNQVSGLLSLLAQSSLSNTAGLQSASIKGLVEGIEKSAGLENSLKEKLKSISSEAEGNAPKAIQDLIELYAI
;
A
#
# COMPACT_ATOMS: atom_id res chain seq x y z
N MET A 1 -48.80 -12.09 -63.58
CA MET A 1 -48.56 -12.00 -62.13
C MET A 1 -47.30 -11.18 -61.95
N ALA A 2 -47.42 -9.86 -61.83
CA ALA A 2 -46.28 -8.96 -61.69
C ALA A 2 -45.86 -8.97 -60.22
N ILE A 3 -44.76 -9.65 -59.92
CA ILE A 3 -44.16 -9.59 -58.58
C ILE A 3 -43.62 -8.17 -58.41
N ASN A 4 -44.22 -7.45 -57.48
CA ASN A 4 -44.00 -6.03 -57.26
C ASN A 4 -42.55 -5.81 -56.78
N VAL A 5 -41.74 -5.10 -57.55
CA VAL A 5 -40.31 -4.82 -57.25
C VAL A 5 -40.16 -4.13 -55.88
N GLN A 6 -41.17 -3.39 -55.44
CA GLN A 6 -41.23 -2.81 -54.09
C GLN A 6 -41.27 -3.87 -52.97
N PHE A 7 -41.87 -5.04 -53.20
CA PHE A 7 -41.97 -6.11 -52.20
C PHE A 7 -40.62 -6.84 -52.05
N LEU A 8 -39.88 -7.01 -53.15
CA LEU A 8 -38.52 -7.57 -53.10
C LEU A 8 -37.51 -6.60 -52.46
N ILE A 9 -37.64 -5.30 -52.69
CA ILE A 9 -36.83 -4.28 -52.03
C ILE A 9 -37.15 -4.21 -50.52
N LEU A 10 -38.43 -4.33 -50.14
CA LEU A 10 -38.82 -4.38 -48.73
C LEU A 10 -38.29 -5.64 -48.03
N ILE A 11 -38.32 -6.80 -48.68
CA ILE A 11 -37.71 -8.04 -48.16
C ILE A 11 -36.20 -7.92 -48.06
N LEU A 12 -35.53 -7.27 -49.02
CA LEU A 12 -34.09 -7.03 -48.95
C LEU A 12 -33.72 -6.09 -47.80
N ILE A 13 -34.54 -5.06 -47.54
CA ILE A 13 -34.36 -4.13 -46.41
C ILE A 13 -34.64 -4.84 -45.08
N ILE A 14 -35.64 -5.73 -45.00
CA ILE A 14 -35.92 -6.53 -43.80
C ILE A 14 -34.82 -7.58 -43.55
N LEU A 15 -34.24 -8.18 -44.60
CA LEU A 15 -33.13 -9.14 -44.48
C LEU A 15 -31.80 -8.46 -44.11
N VAL A 16 -31.55 -7.23 -44.55
CA VAL A 16 -30.38 -6.43 -44.14
C VAL A 16 -30.58 -5.82 -42.74
N SER A 17 -31.81 -5.63 -42.30
CA SER A 17 -32.14 -5.11 -40.96
C SER A 17 -32.18 -6.20 -39.86
N CYS A 18 -31.78 -7.43 -40.17
CA CYS A 18 -31.65 -8.55 -39.23
C CYS A 18 -30.19 -8.94 -38.97
N GLU A 19 -29.24 -8.02 -39.09
CA GLU A 19 -27.97 -8.18 -38.38
C GLU A 19 -28.24 -7.95 -36.89
N GLY A 20 -28.19 -9.02 -36.09
CA GLY A 20 -28.33 -8.91 -34.64
C GLY A 20 -27.30 -7.93 -34.08
N LYS A 21 -27.67 -7.15 -33.07
CA LYS A 21 -26.75 -6.24 -32.38
C LYS A 21 -25.49 -7.04 -31.99
N PRO A 22 -24.27 -6.60 -32.37
CA PRO A 22 -23.05 -7.32 -32.01
C PRO A 22 -22.97 -7.46 -30.49
N LEU A 23 -22.46 -8.60 -30.01
CA LEU A 23 -22.34 -8.89 -28.57
C LEU A 23 -21.42 -7.90 -27.86
N TYR A 24 -20.46 -7.32 -28.59
CA TYR A 24 -19.51 -6.35 -28.09
C TYR A 24 -19.45 -5.13 -29.00
N GLU A 25 -19.34 -3.95 -28.41
CA GLU A 25 -19.05 -2.72 -29.15
C GLU A 25 -17.59 -2.71 -29.60
N GLY A 26 -17.32 -2.08 -30.75
CA GLY A 26 -15.97 -1.89 -31.26
C GLY A 26 -15.20 -0.78 -30.52
N PRO A 27 -13.88 -0.68 -30.73
CA PRO A 27 -13.08 0.37 -30.13
C PRO A 27 -13.46 1.75 -30.69
N LEU A 28 -13.35 2.78 -29.86
CA LEU A 28 -13.47 4.19 -30.26
C LEU A 28 -12.08 4.78 -30.53
N SER A 29 -11.98 5.78 -31.41
CA SER A 29 -10.76 6.60 -31.48
C SER A 29 -10.50 7.34 -30.16
N PRO A 30 -9.25 7.78 -29.88
CA PRO A 30 -8.96 8.56 -28.66
C PRO A 30 -9.90 9.77 -28.49
N GLU A 31 -10.17 10.53 -29.56
CA GLU A 31 -11.07 11.69 -29.54
C GLU A 31 -12.55 11.32 -29.35
N GLU A 32 -12.99 10.17 -29.82
CA GLU A 32 -14.35 9.67 -29.59
C GLU A 32 -14.52 9.15 -28.16
N SER A 33 -13.53 8.43 -27.64
CA SER A 33 -13.50 7.96 -26.25
C SER A 33 -13.54 9.14 -25.28
N MET A 34 -12.76 10.20 -25.49
CA MET A 34 -12.82 11.40 -24.63
C MET A 34 -14.20 12.07 -24.59
N LYS A 35 -15.02 11.95 -25.64
CA LYS A 35 -16.38 12.53 -25.67
C LYS A 35 -17.37 11.75 -24.81
N THR A 36 -17.09 10.49 -24.47
CA THR A 36 -17.96 9.66 -23.62
C THR A 36 -17.64 9.84 -22.13
N PHE A 37 -16.53 10.52 -21.80
CA PHE A 37 -16.11 10.74 -20.42
C PHE A 37 -17.01 11.76 -19.71
N GLN A 38 -17.52 11.37 -18.55
CA GLN A 38 -18.16 12.25 -17.58
C GLN A 38 -17.19 12.49 -16.43
N LEU A 39 -16.67 13.71 -16.31
CA LEU A 39 -15.73 14.12 -15.27
C LEU A 39 -16.36 15.08 -14.27
N ALA A 40 -15.72 15.21 -13.10
CA ALA A 40 -15.95 16.30 -12.17
C ALA A 40 -15.95 17.66 -12.90
N GLU A 41 -16.90 18.52 -12.53
CA GLU A 41 -17.33 19.70 -13.32
C GLU A 41 -16.20 20.65 -13.76
N ASN A 42 -15.10 20.71 -13.02
CA ASN A 42 -14.00 21.65 -13.23
C ASN A 42 -12.82 21.06 -14.01
N PHE A 43 -12.93 19.84 -14.53
CA PHE A 43 -11.84 19.17 -15.25
C PHE A 43 -12.18 18.85 -16.69
N LYS A 44 -11.12 18.74 -17.50
CA LYS A 44 -11.14 18.16 -18.84
C LYS A 44 -10.00 17.15 -18.96
N VAL A 45 -10.08 16.30 -19.98
CA VAL A 45 -9.04 15.34 -20.33
C VAL A 45 -8.33 15.79 -21.60
N GLU A 46 -7.02 15.60 -21.64
CA GLU A 46 -6.17 15.79 -22.82
C GLU A 46 -5.42 14.48 -23.10
N ILE A 47 -5.14 14.19 -24.37
CA ILE A 47 -4.26 13.06 -24.75
C ILE A 47 -2.82 13.50 -24.49
N PHE A 48 -2.09 12.73 -23.68
CA PHE A 48 -0.63 12.85 -23.59
C PHE A 48 0.05 11.95 -24.62
N ALA A 49 -0.37 10.69 -24.71
CA ALA A 49 0.12 9.74 -25.70
C ALA A 49 -1.00 8.75 -26.06
N SER A 50 -1.00 8.25 -27.28
CA SER A 50 -1.91 7.19 -27.75
C SER A 50 -1.15 6.25 -28.68
N GLU A 51 -1.82 5.19 -29.10
CA GLU A 51 -1.35 4.34 -30.17
C GLU A 51 -0.89 5.15 -31.41
N PRO A 52 0.21 4.77 -32.09
CA PRO A 52 1.09 3.63 -31.81
C PRO A 52 2.26 3.95 -30.84
N LEU A 53 2.30 5.14 -30.23
CA LEU A 53 3.43 5.55 -29.37
C LEU A 53 3.53 4.72 -28.08
N VAL A 54 2.38 4.28 -27.57
CA VAL A 54 2.22 3.49 -26.35
C VAL A 54 1.16 2.41 -26.58
N ILE A 55 1.34 1.25 -25.95
CA ILE A 55 0.45 0.08 -26.04
C ILE A 55 0.39 -0.58 -24.66
N ASP A 56 -0.81 -0.96 -24.22
CA ASP A 56 -1.10 -1.56 -22.89
C ASP A 56 -0.33 -0.93 -21.72
N PRO A 57 -0.40 0.40 -21.51
CA PRO A 57 0.33 1.04 -20.44
C PRO A 57 -0.19 0.60 -19.06
N VAL A 58 0.71 0.13 -18.18
CA VAL A 58 0.37 -0.29 -16.80
C VAL A 58 1.16 0.44 -15.73
N SER A 59 2.26 1.09 -16.10
CA SER A 59 3.08 1.90 -15.18
C SER A 59 3.82 2.98 -15.95
N MET A 60 3.91 4.18 -15.36
CA MET A 60 4.61 5.32 -15.93
C MET A 60 5.38 6.05 -14.82
N GLN A 61 6.61 6.46 -15.10
CA GLN A 61 7.42 7.30 -14.22
C GLN A 61 8.27 8.28 -15.02
N TYR A 62 8.48 9.48 -14.46
CA TYR A 62 9.40 10.46 -15.01
C TYR A 62 10.79 10.33 -14.37
N ASP A 63 11.85 10.36 -15.16
CA ASP A 63 13.22 10.47 -14.66
C ASP A 63 13.57 11.91 -14.24
N GLY A 64 14.76 12.12 -13.67
CA GLY A 64 15.17 13.46 -13.21
C GLY A 64 15.27 14.53 -14.30
N ASP A 65 15.26 14.15 -15.58
CA ASP A 65 15.33 15.08 -16.70
C ASP A 65 13.96 15.38 -17.32
N GLY A 66 12.91 14.69 -16.87
CA GLY A 66 11.54 14.84 -17.36
C GLY A 66 11.19 13.90 -18.51
N ASN A 67 11.98 12.86 -18.77
CA ASN A 67 11.62 11.82 -19.74
C ASN A 67 10.59 10.87 -19.11
N ALA A 68 9.48 10.61 -19.80
CA ALA A 68 8.45 9.69 -19.35
C ALA A 68 8.77 8.25 -19.80
N TYR A 69 9.03 7.35 -18.86
CA TYR A 69 9.16 5.93 -19.14
C TYR A 69 7.83 5.24 -18.87
N VAL A 70 7.42 4.33 -19.76
CA VAL A 70 6.13 3.64 -19.70
C VAL A 70 6.32 2.15 -19.93
N VAL A 71 5.75 1.33 -19.04
CA VAL A 71 5.66 -0.13 -19.19
C VAL A 71 4.44 -0.48 -20.03
N GLY A 72 4.67 -1.13 -21.17
CA GLY A 72 3.62 -1.79 -21.98
C GLY A 72 3.57 -3.29 -21.70
N MET A 73 2.45 -3.78 -21.17
CA MET A 73 2.27 -5.17 -20.71
C MET A 73 1.45 -6.01 -21.72
N LEU A 74 1.97 -6.15 -22.94
CA LEU A 74 1.31 -6.88 -24.03
C LEU A 74 1.02 -8.36 -23.71
N ASP A 75 1.77 -8.95 -22.78
CA ASP A 75 1.74 -10.37 -22.49
C ASP A 75 0.91 -10.75 -21.25
N ALA A 76 0.11 -9.82 -20.71
CA ALA A 76 -0.81 -10.06 -19.61
C ALA A 76 -1.86 -11.14 -19.96
N TYR A 77 -1.98 -12.17 -19.09
CA TYR A 77 -2.95 -13.27 -19.20
C TYR A 77 -2.87 -14.06 -20.51
N LYS A 78 -1.68 -14.12 -21.12
CA LYS A 78 -1.41 -14.87 -22.35
C LYS A 78 -0.73 -16.20 -22.06
N ASP A 79 -0.80 -17.10 -23.04
CA ASP A 79 0.00 -18.32 -23.07
C ASP A 79 1.51 -18.00 -23.05
N ASP A 80 2.31 -18.96 -22.56
CA ASP A 80 3.77 -18.82 -22.44
C ASP A 80 4.46 -18.49 -23.78
N SER A 81 3.88 -18.86 -24.93
CA SER A 81 4.39 -18.51 -26.27
C SER A 81 4.37 -17.01 -26.61
N VAL A 82 3.58 -16.22 -25.88
CA VAL A 82 3.41 -14.77 -26.05
C VAL A 82 4.16 -13.98 -24.97
N LYS A 83 4.63 -14.65 -23.91
CA LYS A 83 5.41 -14.04 -22.83
C LYS A 83 6.72 -13.46 -23.34
N GLY A 84 7.16 -12.37 -22.71
CA GLY A 84 8.38 -11.69 -23.14
C GLY A 84 8.15 -10.75 -24.32
N LYS A 85 6.92 -10.30 -24.56
CA LYS A 85 6.62 -9.26 -25.56
C LYS A 85 6.47 -7.87 -24.96
N GLY A 86 6.43 -7.76 -23.64
CA GLY A 86 6.38 -6.48 -22.93
C GLY A 86 7.61 -5.62 -23.22
N LYS A 87 7.43 -4.30 -23.14
CA LYS A 87 8.47 -3.30 -23.42
C LYS A 87 8.37 -2.14 -22.44
N ILE A 88 9.48 -1.44 -22.27
CA ILE A 88 9.51 -0.11 -21.68
C ILE A 88 9.85 0.87 -22.80
N VAL A 89 9.00 1.87 -23.01
CA VAL A 89 9.24 2.97 -23.95
C VAL A 89 9.52 4.25 -23.19
N MET A 90 10.38 5.09 -23.75
CA MET A 90 10.60 6.47 -23.34
C MET A 90 9.84 7.39 -24.29
N LEU A 91 8.90 8.15 -23.75
CA LEU A 91 8.08 9.13 -24.45
C LEU A 91 8.64 10.54 -24.23
N LYS A 92 8.67 11.35 -25.29
CA LYS A 92 9.02 12.78 -25.22
C LYS A 92 8.07 13.64 -26.03
N ASP A 93 7.76 14.79 -25.48
CA ASP A 93 7.19 15.94 -26.16
C ASP A 93 8.36 16.81 -26.67
N THR A 94 8.62 16.79 -27.98
CA THR A 94 9.73 17.53 -28.58
C THR A 94 9.33 18.91 -29.09
N ASN A 95 8.04 19.18 -29.21
CA ASN A 95 7.51 20.44 -29.73
C ASN A 95 6.95 21.38 -28.63
N GLY A 96 6.77 20.88 -27.40
CA GLY A 96 6.29 21.62 -26.24
C GLY A 96 4.78 21.85 -26.22
N ASP A 97 3.98 21.04 -26.91
CA ASP A 97 2.51 21.16 -26.92
C ASP A 97 1.82 20.37 -25.80
N GLY A 98 2.60 19.62 -25.02
CA GLY A 98 2.15 18.78 -23.92
C GLY A 98 1.71 17.39 -24.33
N ARG A 99 1.95 16.98 -25.58
CA ARG A 99 1.74 15.63 -26.10
C ARG A 99 3.08 15.00 -26.47
N ALA A 100 3.25 13.73 -26.16
CA ALA A 100 4.38 12.98 -26.65
C ALA A 100 4.27 12.81 -28.18
N ASP A 101 5.36 13.06 -28.88
CA ASP A 101 5.48 12.92 -30.33
C ASP A 101 6.57 11.91 -30.74
N THR A 102 7.35 11.42 -29.77
CA THR A 102 8.37 10.38 -29.97
C THR A 102 8.22 9.26 -28.95
N SER A 103 8.55 8.04 -29.39
CA SER A 103 8.59 6.83 -28.56
C SER A 103 9.87 6.05 -28.90
N THR A 104 10.74 5.89 -27.91
CA THR A 104 11.99 5.12 -28.02
C THR A 104 11.91 3.88 -27.14
N VAL A 105 12.13 2.70 -27.70
CA VAL A 105 12.17 1.46 -26.91
C VAL A 105 13.43 1.46 -26.04
N PHE A 106 13.25 1.60 -24.72
CA PHE A 106 14.33 1.61 -23.75
C PHE A 106 14.74 0.18 -23.35
N VAL A 107 13.76 -0.68 -23.07
CA VAL A 107 13.96 -2.12 -22.80
C VAL A 107 12.88 -2.90 -23.54
N ASP A 108 13.25 -4.03 -24.12
CA ASP A 108 12.32 -4.96 -24.74
C ASP A 108 12.45 -6.36 -24.13
N SER A 109 11.68 -7.30 -24.68
CA SER A 109 11.67 -8.69 -24.27
C SER A 109 11.37 -8.92 -22.79
N LEU A 110 10.50 -8.07 -22.21
CA LEU A 110 10.08 -8.17 -20.82
C LEU A 110 8.90 -9.11 -20.68
N ARG A 111 8.98 -10.01 -19.70
CA ARG A 111 7.88 -10.86 -19.28
C ARG A 111 7.08 -10.15 -18.19
N GLU A 112 5.82 -9.82 -18.45
CA GLU A 112 4.85 -9.37 -17.43
C GLU A 112 5.40 -8.25 -16.52
N ALA A 113 6.08 -7.26 -17.09
CA ALA A 113 6.59 -6.14 -16.28
C ALA A 113 5.40 -5.35 -15.70
N THR A 114 5.42 -5.11 -14.40
CA THR A 114 4.30 -4.52 -13.66
C THR A 114 4.57 -3.08 -13.23
N SER A 115 5.84 -2.73 -12.95
CA SER A 115 6.19 -1.44 -12.37
C SER A 115 7.64 -1.04 -12.64
N ILE A 116 7.88 0.27 -12.67
CA ILE A 116 9.21 0.87 -12.83
C ILE A 116 9.47 1.97 -11.80
N LEU A 117 10.73 2.24 -11.50
CA LEU A 117 11.18 3.38 -10.70
C LEU A 117 12.56 3.85 -11.17
N PRO A 118 12.76 5.15 -11.47
CA PRO A 118 14.09 5.63 -11.86
C PRO A 118 15.07 5.63 -10.70
N TRP A 119 16.31 5.20 -10.97
CA TRP A 119 17.38 5.08 -9.98
C TRP A 119 18.77 5.17 -10.64
N LYS A 120 19.66 6.05 -10.15
CA LYS A 120 21.05 6.21 -10.63
C LYS A 120 21.22 6.30 -12.16
N GLY A 121 20.31 7.01 -12.82
CA GLY A 121 20.27 7.18 -14.27
C GLY A 121 19.82 5.94 -15.05
N GLY A 122 19.16 4.99 -14.40
CA GLY A 122 18.51 3.85 -15.03
C GLY A 122 17.12 3.61 -14.42
N LEU A 123 16.56 2.42 -14.65
CA LEU A 123 15.26 2.00 -14.11
C LEU A 123 15.39 0.72 -13.30
N LEU A 124 14.77 0.70 -12.11
CA LEU A 124 14.38 -0.53 -11.44
C LEU A 124 13.08 -1.01 -12.08
N VAL A 125 12.99 -2.30 -12.38
CA VAL A 125 11.85 -2.91 -13.08
C VAL A 125 11.38 -4.13 -12.29
N CYS A 126 10.11 -4.12 -11.87
CA CYS A 126 9.42 -5.30 -11.36
C CYS A 126 8.91 -6.13 -12.54
N ALA A 127 9.41 -7.36 -12.65
CA ALA A 127 8.97 -8.36 -13.60
C ALA A 127 9.26 -9.73 -12.97
N ALA A 128 8.23 -10.34 -12.35
CA ALA A 128 8.45 -11.54 -11.54
C ALA A 128 9.10 -12.66 -12.40
N PRO A 129 10.07 -13.41 -11.85
CA PRO A 129 10.42 -13.53 -10.44
C PRO A 129 11.48 -12.54 -9.93
N ASN A 130 11.75 -11.44 -10.66
CA ASN A 130 12.89 -10.56 -10.40
C ASN A 130 12.51 -9.08 -10.24
N ILE A 131 13.34 -8.35 -9.49
CA ILE A 131 13.51 -6.91 -9.62
C ILE A 131 14.86 -6.67 -10.30
N THR A 132 14.84 -6.06 -11.48
CA THR A 132 16.01 -5.89 -12.35
C THR A 132 16.34 -4.42 -12.55
N TYR A 133 17.62 -4.07 -12.51
CA TYR A 133 18.13 -2.75 -12.88
C TYR A 133 18.56 -2.73 -14.34
N TYR A 134 18.05 -1.74 -15.07
CA TYR A 134 18.38 -1.46 -16.47
C TYR A 134 18.95 -0.06 -16.58
N LYS A 135 19.98 0.13 -17.42
CA LYS A 135 20.59 1.45 -17.64
C LYS A 135 21.10 1.56 -19.06
N ASP A 136 20.97 2.76 -19.61
CA ASP A 136 21.67 3.24 -20.80
C ASP A 136 22.99 3.89 -20.35
N THR A 137 24.12 3.33 -20.80
CA THR A 137 25.46 3.81 -20.44
C THR A 137 26.16 4.61 -21.54
N ASP A 138 25.62 4.65 -22.77
CA ASP A 138 26.21 5.36 -23.90
C ASP A 138 25.37 6.56 -24.42
N GLY A 139 24.13 6.69 -23.94
CA GLY A 139 23.23 7.81 -24.19
C GLY A 139 22.40 7.69 -25.46
N ASP A 140 22.29 6.50 -26.07
CA ASP A 140 21.49 6.27 -27.28
C ASP A 140 19.97 6.14 -27.01
N GLY A 141 19.57 6.15 -25.74
CA GLY A 141 18.18 6.02 -25.30
C GLY A 141 17.72 4.57 -25.13
N ARG A 142 18.62 3.59 -25.22
CA ARG A 142 18.36 2.15 -25.04
C ARG A 142 19.22 1.60 -23.91
N SER A 143 18.65 0.69 -23.13
CA SER A 143 19.41 0.03 -22.07
C SER A 143 20.41 -0.96 -22.66
N ASP A 144 21.67 -0.82 -22.27
CA ASP A 144 22.78 -1.74 -22.60
C ASP A 144 23.30 -2.48 -21.35
N LEU A 145 22.94 -2.02 -20.14
CA LEU A 145 23.22 -2.69 -18.88
C LEU A 145 21.98 -3.36 -18.30
N LYS A 146 22.14 -4.61 -17.81
CA LYS A 146 21.12 -5.37 -17.08
C LYS A 146 21.71 -6.04 -15.85
N GLU A 147 21.16 -5.77 -14.67
CA GLU A 147 21.54 -6.40 -13.40
C GLU A 147 20.30 -6.90 -12.66
N ILE A 148 20.18 -8.21 -12.44
CA ILE A 148 19.14 -8.76 -11.54
C ILE A 148 19.57 -8.40 -10.11
N LEU A 149 18.79 -7.55 -9.44
CA LEU A 149 19.06 -7.16 -8.06
C LEU A 149 18.46 -8.17 -7.10
N PHE A 150 17.15 -8.36 -7.19
CA PHE A 150 16.42 -9.29 -6.33
C PHE A 150 15.77 -10.38 -7.18
N GLY A 151 15.79 -11.61 -6.68
CA GLY A 151 15.16 -12.75 -7.34
C GLY A 151 14.51 -13.69 -6.33
N GLY A 152 13.47 -14.41 -6.78
CA GLY A 152 12.74 -15.38 -5.96
C GLY A 152 11.28 -15.00 -5.67
N PHE A 153 10.75 -13.97 -6.35
CA PHE A 153 9.35 -13.58 -6.22
C PHE A 153 8.41 -14.56 -6.92
N PHE A 154 7.17 -14.63 -6.44
CA PHE A 154 6.11 -15.45 -7.02
C PHE A 154 5.74 -14.95 -8.44
N ASN A 155 5.61 -15.88 -9.39
CA ASN A 155 5.36 -15.58 -10.81
C ASN A 155 4.34 -16.53 -11.47
N LYS A 156 3.44 -17.13 -10.69
CA LYS A 156 2.46 -18.11 -11.23
C LYS A 156 1.05 -17.56 -11.46
N ASN A 157 0.79 -16.30 -11.07
CA ASN A 157 -0.45 -15.59 -11.33
C ASN A 157 -0.11 -14.11 -11.50
N GLU A 158 -0.44 -13.51 -12.66
CA GLU A 158 -0.13 -12.12 -12.98
C GLU A 158 -0.87 -11.10 -12.10
N GLU A 159 -2.03 -11.45 -11.53
CA GLU A 159 -2.84 -10.54 -10.70
C GLU A 159 -2.21 -10.20 -9.33
N VAL A 160 -1.20 -10.97 -8.90
CA VAL A 160 -0.66 -10.92 -7.52
C VAL A 160 0.86 -10.99 -7.50
N GLN A 161 1.52 -10.49 -8.53
CA GLN A 161 2.97 -10.40 -8.58
C GLN A 161 3.51 -9.18 -7.84
N ILE A 162 4.84 -9.17 -7.64
CA ILE A 162 5.55 -7.99 -7.16
C ILE A 162 5.29 -6.79 -8.10
N THR A 163 4.88 -5.64 -7.55
CA THR A 163 4.44 -4.46 -8.32
C THR A 163 4.57 -3.16 -7.52
N ASP A 164 4.20 -2.03 -8.14
CA ASP A 164 4.11 -0.67 -7.60
C ASP A 164 5.34 -0.21 -6.81
N LEU A 165 6.49 -0.10 -7.49
CA LEU A 165 7.68 0.51 -6.91
C LEU A 165 7.41 1.98 -6.55
N ARG A 166 7.57 2.32 -5.27
CA ARG A 166 7.42 3.68 -4.75
C ARG A 166 8.59 4.07 -3.87
N PHE A 167 9.25 5.20 -4.18
CA PHE A 167 10.27 5.80 -3.32
C PHE A 167 9.59 6.60 -2.21
N GLY A 168 9.83 6.21 -0.96
CA GLY A 168 9.31 6.85 0.23
C GLY A 168 10.15 8.04 0.69
N ILE A 169 9.54 8.93 1.47
CA ILE A 169 10.22 10.06 2.13
C ILE A 169 11.34 9.59 3.07
N ASP A 170 11.24 8.35 3.56
CA ASP A 170 12.17 7.68 4.47
C ASP A 170 13.36 7.01 3.76
N ASN A 171 13.55 7.30 2.47
CA ASN A 171 14.56 6.72 1.58
C ASN A 171 14.37 5.22 1.28
N TRP A 172 13.30 4.58 1.75
CA TRP A 172 12.97 3.21 1.38
C TRP A 172 12.26 3.15 0.03
N ILE A 173 12.49 2.08 -0.72
CA ILE A 173 11.68 1.72 -1.89
C ILE A 173 10.72 0.61 -1.46
N TYR A 174 9.44 0.83 -1.66
CA TYR A 174 8.37 -0.11 -1.34
C TYR A 174 7.84 -0.79 -2.60
N ALA A 175 7.40 -2.03 -2.47
CA ALA A 175 6.72 -2.80 -3.52
C ALA A 175 5.64 -3.69 -2.90
N ASN A 176 4.46 -3.73 -3.52
CA ASN A 176 3.40 -4.66 -3.17
C ASN A 176 3.74 -6.06 -3.70
N ASN A 177 3.48 -7.11 -2.93
CA ASN A 177 3.77 -8.51 -3.30
C ASN A 177 2.51 -9.39 -3.23
N GLY A 178 1.33 -8.83 -2.98
CA GLY A 178 0.09 -9.60 -2.83
C GLY A 178 0.12 -10.60 -1.68
N GLY A 179 1.09 -10.48 -0.74
CA GLY A 179 1.33 -11.46 0.32
C GLY A 179 1.80 -12.83 -0.17
N GLN A 180 2.26 -12.94 -1.42
CA GLN A 180 2.70 -14.20 -2.01
C GLN A 180 3.97 -14.74 -1.34
N ALA A 181 4.10 -16.07 -1.33
CA ALA A 181 5.31 -16.72 -0.83
C ALA A 181 6.47 -16.53 -1.82
N GLY A 182 7.68 -16.33 -1.30
CA GLY A 182 8.90 -16.20 -2.08
C GLY A 182 10.12 -16.22 -1.18
N GLU A 183 11.24 -16.72 -1.71
CA GLU A 183 12.52 -16.84 -1.01
C GLU A 183 13.54 -15.89 -1.64
N ILE A 184 13.49 -14.63 -1.21
CA ILE A 184 14.15 -13.52 -1.88
C ILE A 184 15.65 -13.54 -1.61
N SER A 185 16.41 -13.46 -2.69
CA SER A 185 17.87 -13.30 -2.67
C SER A 185 18.26 -11.95 -3.25
N PHE A 186 19.34 -11.35 -2.74
CA PHE A 186 19.90 -10.09 -3.23
C PHE A 186 21.28 -10.34 -3.85
N SER A 187 21.44 -10.08 -5.14
CA SER A 187 22.65 -10.42 -5.90
C SER A 187 23.91 -9.73 -5.39
N ARG A 188 23.78 -8.53 -4.82
CA ARG A 188 24.91 -7.78 -4.22
C ARG A 188 25.29 -8.29 -2.82
N ARG A 189 24.48 -9.18 -2.22
CA ARG A 189 24.79 -9.88 -0.97
C ARG A 189 24.50 -11.38 -1.10
N PRO A 190 25.29 -12.12 -1.90
CA PRO A 190 25.02 -13.53 -2.22
C PRO A 190 25.09 -14.45 -0.99
N ASP A 191 25.83 -14.06 0.06
CA ASP A 191 25.99 -14.83 1.30
C ASP A 191 24.89 -14.55 2.34
N ALA A 192 24.00 -13.56 2.09
CA ALA A 192 22.92 -13.27 3.02
C ALA A 192 21.85 -14.38 2.99
N PRO A 193 21.23 -14.71 4.14
CA PRO A 193 20.09 -15.61 4.17
C PRO A 193 18.97 -15.13 3.24
N ARG A 194 18.28 -16.09 2.62
CA ARG A 194 17.07 -15.78 1.84
C ARG A 194 15.99 -15.24 2.76
N LEU A 195 15.27 -14.23 2.27
CA LEU A 195 14.17 -13.63 2.99
C LEU A 195 12.86 -14.28 2.53
N ASN A 196 12.19 -14.98 3.44
CA ASN A 196 10.83 -15.46 3.20
C ASN A 196 9.84 -14.28 3.28
N VAL A 197 9.12 -14.00 2.18
CA VAL A 197 8.16 -12.88 2.11
C VAL A 197 6.69 -13.31 2.22
N GLN A 198 6.42 -14.56 2.61
CA GLN A 198 5.05 -15.06 2.72
C GLN A 198 4.19 -14.16 3.63
N GLY A 199 3.00 -13.80 3.13
CA GLY A 199 2.05 -12.95 3.86
C GLY A 199 2.48 -11.50 4.02
N ALA A 200 3.56 -11.06 3.37
CA ALA A 200 4.09 -9.71 3.45
C ALA A 200 4.31 -9.09 2.07
N ASP A 201 4.43 -7.76 2.06
CA ASP A 201 4.97 -6.99 0.96
C ASP A 201 6.49 -6.85 1.12
N PHE A 202 7.16 -6.11 0.22
CA PHE A 202 8.61 -6.02 0.18
C PHE A 202 9.09 -4.57 0.21
N ARG A 203 10.22 -4.31 0.88
CA ARG A 203 10.90 -3.01 0.81
C ARG A 203 12.41 -3.14 0.87
N PHE A 204 13.12 -2.18 0.29
CA PHE A 204 14.58 -2.19 0.23
C PHE A 204 15.20 -0.79 0.16
N ARG A 205 16.49 -0.71 0.52
CA ARG A 205 17.36 0.47 0.41
C ARG A 205 18.64 0.09 -0.33
N LEU A 206 18.81 0.63 -1.52
CA LEU A 206 20.00 0.37 -2.34
C LEU A 206 21.22 1.19 -1.94
N ASP A 207 21.03 2.29 -1.21
CA ASP A 207 22.11 3.08 -0.60
C ASP A 207 22.77 2.33 0.57
N ARG A 208 22.03 1.45 1.25
CA ARG A 208 22.50 0.67 2.41
C ARG A 208 22.60 -0.83 2.17
N ASN A 209 22.17 -1.33 1.01
CA ASN A 209 22.06 -2.77 0.73
C ASN A 209 21.17 -3.50 1.74
N GLU A 210 20.11 -2.83 2.20
CA GLU A 210 19.13 -3.37 3.15
C GLU A 210 17.85 -3.79 2.41
N PHE A 211 17.21 -4.86 2.87
CA PHE A 211 15.93 -5.31 2.35
C PHE A 211 15.21 -6.15 3.40
N GLU A 212 13.90 -6.02 3.46
CA GLU A 212 13.08 -6.66 4.48
C GLU A 212 11.62 -6.79 4.04
N ARG A 213 10.86 -7.54 4.85
CA ARG A 213 9.42 -7.66 4.70
C ARG A 213 8.76 -6.33 5.06
N SER A 214 7.65 -6.04 4.41
CA SER A 214 6.84 -4.85 4.64
C SER A 214 5.38 -5.24 4.91
N THR A 215 4.63 -4.39 5.61
CA THR A 215 3.19 -4.66 5.82
C THR A 215 2.47 -4.73 4.48
N GLY A 216 1.66 -5.78 4.32
CA GLY A 216 0.83 -6.14 3.17
C GLY A 216 -0.29 -7.11 3.57
N PRO A 217 -1.15 -7.58 2.65
CA PRO A 217 -0.90 -7.63 1.21
C PRO A 217 -1.59 -6.50 0.41
N GLY A 218 -0.80 -5.64 -0.22
CA GLY A 218 -1.25 -4.79 -1.34
C GLY A 218 -1.23 -5.53 -2.68
N GLN A 219 -2.13 -5.17 -3.61
CA GLN A 219 -2.14 -5.69 -4.99
C GLN A 219 -1.67 -4.60 -5.97
N PHE A 220 -2.40 -4.36 -7.07
CA PHE A 220 -2.06 -3.36 -8.09
C PHE A 220 -2.49 -1.95 -7.63
N GLY A 221 -1.67 -1.34 -6.77
CA GLY A 221 -1.93 -0.04 -6.19
C GLY A 221 -1.15 0.25 -4.92
N LEU A 222 -0.24 1.22 -4.97
CA LEU A 222 0.47 1.74 -3.80
C LEU A 222 0.63 3.26 -3.89
N ALA A 223 0.03 3.96 -2.93
CA ALA A 223 0.23 5.37 -2.67
C ALA A 223 0.99 5.56 -1.36
N ILE A 224 1.81 6.61 -1.31
CA ILE A 224 2.49 7.07 -0.09
C ILE A 224 2.21 8.57 0.03
N ASP A 225 1.65 9.04 1.14
CA ASP A 225 1.41 10.47 1.36
C ASP A 225 2.70 11.23 1.72
N ASP A 226 2.60 12.55 1.90
CA ASP A 226 3.72 13.42 2.29
C ASP A 226 4.46 12.99 3.56
N TRP A 227 3.78 12.28 4.48
CA TRP A 227 4.28 11.93 5.80
C TRP A 227 4.83 10.50 5.87
N GLY A 228 4.70 9.72 4.79
CA GLY A 228 5.16 8.34 4.71
C GLY A 228 4.08 7.29 5.01
N HIS A 229 2.82 7.69 5.17
CA HIS A 229 1.71 6.74 5.33
C HIS A 229 1.44 6.02 4.02
N ARG A 230 1.23 4.71 4.08
CA ARG A 230 1.05 3.85 2.91
C ARG A 230 -0.39 3.41 2.76
N PHE A 231 -0.89 3.53 1.53
CA PHE A 231 -2.24 3.15 1.13
C PHE A 231 -2.17 2.21 -0.06
N PHE A 232 -2.95 1.14 -0.07
CA PHE A 232 -2.99 0.22 -1.21
C PHE A 232 -4.38 -0.34 -1.47
N THR A 233 -4.59 -0.71 -2.73
CA THR A 233 -5.80 -1.39 -3.20
C THR A 233 -5.73 -2.89 -2.92
N ALA A 234 -6.89 -3.52 -2.87
CA ALA A 234 -7.11 -4.91 -3.25
C ALA A 234 -8.24 -4.93 -4.28
N ASN A 235 -8.42 -6.06 -4.96
CA ASN A 235 -9.33 -6.20 -6.09
C ASN A 235 -10.74 -5.66 -5.82
N SER A 236 -11.27 -5.92 -4.62
CA SER A 236 -12.60 -5.48 -4.18
C SER A 236 -12.58 -4.44 -3.05
N LEU A 237 -11.42 -3.86 -2.74
CA LEU A 237 -11.25 -2.86 -1.70
C LEU A 237 -10.35 -1.74 -2.24
N HIS A 238 -10.94 -0.60 -2.55
CA HIS A 238 -10.23 0.47 -3.26
C HIS A 238 -9.24 1.24 -2.40
N ILE A 239 -9.31 1.14 -1.07
CA ILE A 239 -8.38 1.85 -0.19
C ILE A 239 -8.22 1.20 1.18
N ARG A 240 -6.96 0.94 1.56
CA ARG A 240 -6.57 0.42 2.87
C ARG A 240 -5.29 1.10 3.35
N GLU A 241 -5.19 1.42 4.63
CA GLU A 241 -3.99 2.03 5.24
C GLU A 241 -3.20 1.01 6.06
N VAL A 242 -1.87 1.10 5.99
CA VAL A 242 -0.97 0.43 6.94
C VAL A 242 -0.98 1.19 8.26
N VAL A 243 -1.57 0.59 9.30
CA VAL A 243 -1.63 1.20 10.64
C VAL A 243 -0.37 0.88 11.44
N VAL A 244 0.09 -0.38 11.42
CA VAL A 244 1.33 -0.79 12.10
C VAL A 244 2.33 -1.35 11.09
N PRO A 245 3.48 -0.69 10.88
CA PRO A 245 4.57 -1.24 10.10
C PRO A 245 5.05 -2.60 10.66
N LEU A 246 5.20 -3.59 9.78
CA LEU A 246 5.48 -4.99 10.13
C LEU A 246 6.75 -5.16 10.98
N ARG A 247 7.76 -4.31 10.77
CA ARG A 247 9.00 -4.27 11.57
C ARG A 247 8.74 -4.18 13.08
N TYR A 248 7.66 -3.50 13.51
CA TYR A 248 7.33 -3.42 14.93
C TYR A 248 6.72 -4.70 15.46
N LEU A 249 6.02 -5.47 14.64
CA LEU A 249 5.50 -6.78 15.05
C LEU A 249 6.62 -7.82 15.09
N GLU A 250 7.52 -7.80 14.10
CA GLU A 250 8.57 -8.82 13.96
C GLU A 250 9.59 -8.81 15.10
N ARG A 251 9.72 -7.70 15.84
CA ARG A 251 10.54 -7.67 17.07
C ARG A 251 9.95 -8.50 18.21
N ASN A 252 8.65 -8.86 18.16
CA ASN A 252 8.02 -9.79 19.10
C ASN A 252 7.35 -10.95 18.34
N PRO A 253 8.09 -12.03 18.01
CA PRO A 253 7.57 -13.15 17.22
C PRO A 253 6.48 -13.97 17.93
N TYR A 254 6.26 -13.73 19.23
CA TYR A 254 5.26 -14.42 20.05
C TYR A 254 3.90 -13.73 20.05
N LEU A 255 3.81 -12.49 19.53
CA LEU A 255 2.55 -11.78 19.39
C LEU A 255 1.69 -12.47 18.31
N PRO A 256 0.44 -12.89 18.60
CA PRO A 256 -0.46 -13.46 17.59
C PRO A 256 -1.00 -12.39 16.63
N ALA A 257 -0.11 -11.71 15.91
CA ALA A 257 -0.41 -10.69 14.90
C ALA A 257 0.32 -11.03 13.59
N SER A 258 -0.23 -10.54 12.48
CA SER A 258 0.32 -10.69 11.14
C SER A 258 0.31 -9.36 10.41
N ALA A 259 1.00 -9.27 9.26
CA ALA A 259 0.91 -8.10 8.40
C ALA A 259 -0.56 -7.74 8.06
N LYS A 260 -1.40 -8.76 7.81
CA LYS A 260 -2.82 -8.58 7.50
C LYS A 260 -3.62 -7.95 8.65
N SER A 261 -3.31 -8.28 9.90
CA SER A 261 -4.03 -7.71 11.06
C SER A 261 -3.61 -6.28 11.40
N THR A 262 -2.66 -5.71 10.66
CA THR A 262 -2.15 -4.35 10.86
C THR A 262 -2.59 -3.34 9.80
N ILE A 263 -3.60 -3.72 9.03
CA ILE A 263 -4.15 -2.96 7.92
C ILE A 263 -5.60 -2.64 8.24
N GLN A 264 -6.03 -1.42 7.93
CA GLN A 264 -7.40 -0.98 8.10
C GLN A 264 -8.01 -0.66 6.73
N ASN A 265 -9.22 -1.15 6.47
CA ASN A 265 -10.06 -0.58 5.41
C ASN A 265 -10.57 0.78 5.91
N ILE A 266 -10.18 1.86 5.22
CA ILE A 266 -10.43 3.22 5.69
C ILE A 266 -11.59 3.91 4.98
N SER A 267 -12.24 3.24 4.03
CA SER A 267 -13.41 3.77 3.32
C SER A 267 -14.62 3.88 4.23
N ASP A 268 -15.31 5.03 4.18
CA ASP A 268 -16.58 5.27 4.87
C ASP A 268 -17.83 5.01 4.00
N HIS A 269 -17.63 4.67 2.74
CA HIS A 269 -18.69 4.60 1.72
C HIS A 269 -18.62 3.31 0.88
N ASP A 270 -17.81 2.36 1.32
CA ASP A 270 -17.85 1.01 0.78
C ASP A 270 -19.26 0.41 0.91
N PRO A 271 -19.67 -0.43 -0.05
CA PRO A 271 -18.89 -0.93 -1.20
C PRO A 271 -19.22 -0.23 -2.53
N LEU A 272 -19.82 0.96 -2.52
CA LEU A 272 -20.51 1.54 -3.68
C LEU A 272 -19.58 2.21 -4.70
N MET A 273 -19.82 1.92 -5.98
CA MET A 273 -19.29 2.68 -7.12
C MET A 273 -20.38 3.03 -8.15
N HIS A 274 -20.20 4.15 -8.87
CA HIS A 274 -21.14 4.71 -9.83
C HIS A 274 -20.65 4.56 -11.28
N GLN A 275 -20.61 3.31 -11.76
CA GLN A 275 -20.24 3.01 -13.16
C GLN A 275 -21.28 3.51 -14.17
N LEU A 276 -20.81 3.95 -15.34
CA LEU A 276 -21.66 4.34 -16.47
C LEU A 276 -21.70 3.31 -17.60
N SER A 277 -20.63 2.55 -17.78
CA SER A 277 -20.55 1.49 -18.79
C SER A 277 -21.56 0.38 -18.50
N GLU A 278 -22.12 -0.18 -19.57
CA GLU A 278 -22.98 -1.36 -19.46
C GLU A 278 -22.19 -2.55 -18.90
N THR A 279 -22.88 -3.42 -18.15
CA THR A 279 -22.29 -4.67 -17.68
C THR A 279 -22.16 -5.64 -18.86
N PRO A 280 -20.96 -6.14 -19.18
CA PRO A 280 -20.79 -7.15 -20.22
C PRO A 280 -21.66 -8.39 -19.92
N TYR A 281 -22.34 -8.94 -20.92
CA TYR A 281 -23.28 -10.05 -20.72
C TYR A 281 -22.62 -11.25 -20.02
N TRP A 282 -21.37 -11.58 -20.42
CA TRP A 282 -20.64 -12.72 -19.86
C TRP A 282 -20.38 -12.53 -18.36
N ARG A 283 -20.16 -11.29 -17.92
CA ARG A 283 -19.88 -10.96 -16.51
C ARG A 283 -21.15 -11.12 -15.68
N GLN A 284 -22.29 -10.70 -16.22
CA GLN A 284 -23.59 -10.92 -15.60
C GLN A 284 -23.87 -12.42 -15.48
N GLU A 285 -23.79 -13.17 -16.57
CA GLU A 285 -24.03 -14.61 -16.61
C GLU A 285 -23.12 -15.40 -15.64
N ARG A 286 -21.81 -15.10 -15.65
CA ARG A 286 -20.85 -15.69 -14.70
C ARG A 286 -21.25 -15.43 -13.26
N THR A 287 -21.64 -14.19 -12.95
CA THR A 287 -22.02 -13.78 -11.60
C THR A 287 -23.28 -14.51 -11.14
N ASP A 288 -24.29 -14.63 -12.01
CA ASP A 288 -25.53 -15.33 -11.71
C ASP A 288 -25.28 -16.83 -11.44
N ARG A 289 -24.43 -17.47 -12.24
CA ARG A 289 -23.99 -18.86 -12.02
C ARG A 289 -23.27 -19.05 -10.69
N ARG A 290 -22.36 -18.14 -10.32
CA ARG A 290 -21.63 -18.22 -9.05
C ARG A 290 -22.52 -17.98 -7.84
N ASN A 291 -23.41 -16.99 -7.92
CA ASN A 291 -24.38 -16.72 -6.86
C ASN A 291 -25.33 -17.91 -6.65
N LYS A 292 -25.81 -18.53 -7.74
CA LYS A 292 -26.57 -19.78 -7.66
C LYS A 292 -25.77 -20.88 -6.95
N ASN A 293 -24.50 -21.08 -7.31
CA ASN A 293 -23.63 -22.04 -6.65
C ASN A 293 -23.45 -21.73 -5.15
N TYR A 294 -23.21 -20.47 -4.78
CA TYR A 294 -23.10 -20.06 -3.37
C TYR A 294 -24.37 -20.39 -2.58
N GLN A 295 -25.54 -20.10 -3.15
CA GLN A 295 -26.84 -20.44 -2.55
C GLN A 295 -27.03 -21.95 -2.42
N GLU A 296 -26.77 -22.73 -3.48
CA GLU A 296 -26.87 -24.19 -3.47
C GLU A 296 -25.93 -24.84 -2.45
N ASN A 297 -24.79 -24.21 -2.15
CA ASN A 297 -23.80 -24.67 -1.16
C ASN A 297 -23.91 -24.00 0.21
N ASN A 298 -24.96 -23.21 0.47
CA ASN A 298 -25.17 -22.46 1.73
C ASN A 298 -23.96 -21.60 2.15
N LEU A 299 -23.28 -20.98 1.17
CA LEU A 299 -22.17 -20.06 1.42
C LEU A 299 -22.73 -18.65 1.67
N ASP A 300 -22.31 -17.99 2.75
CA ASP A 300 -22.63 -16.60 3.06
C ASP A 300 -21.79 -15.65 2.19
N ARG A 301 -22.08 -15.64 0.89
CA ARG A 301 -21.35 -14.88 -0.12
C ARG A 301 -22.27 -14.44 -1.24
N VAL A 302 -22.12 -13.18 -1.65
CA VAL A 302 -22.74 -12.60 -2.84
C VAL A 302 -21.66 -11.97 -3.70
N GLU A 303 -21.70 -12.25 -4.99
CA GLU A 303 -20.89 -11.60 -6.01
C GLU A 303 -21.74 -10.59 -6.79
N TYR A 304 -21.17 -9.43 -7.08
CA TYR A 304 -21.84 -8.35 -7.78
C TYR A 304 -21.19 -8.13 -9.14
N ALA A 305 -22.00 -8.13 -10.20
CA ALA A 305 -21.51 -7.90 -11.56
C ALA A 305 -21.27 -6.41 -11.86
N ARG A 306 -21.81 -5.52 -11.00
CA ARG A 306 -21.77 -4.06 -11.15
C ARG A 306 -21.95 -3.31 -9.84
N GLY A 307 -21.57 -2.04 -9.85
CA GLY A 307 -21.81 -1.10 -8.75
C GLY A 307 -20.98 -1.36 -7.49
N HIS A 308 -20.04 -2.31 -7.55
CA HIS A 308 -19.07 -2.63 -6.51
C HIS A 308 -17.69 -2.76 -7.14
N PHE A 309 -16.64 -2.39 -6.40
CA PHE A 309 -15.27 -2.59 -6.86
C PHE A 309 -15.00 -4.07 -7.13
N THR A 310 -14.54 -4.36 -8.34
CA THR A 310 -14.20 -5.71 -8.79
C THR A 310 -12.87 -5.78 -9.52
N GLY A 311 -12.27 -4.63 -9.81
CA GLY A 311 -10.97 -4.46 -10.45
C GLY A 311 -10.30 -3.18 -9.96
N ALA A 312 -10.31 -2.91 -8.65
CA ALA A 312 -9.66 -1.72 -8.12
C ALA A 312 -8.15 -1.78 -8.41
N SER A 313 -7.66 -0.73 -9.06
CA SER A 313 -6.32 -0.66 -9.66
C SER A 313 -5.74 0.74 -9.53
N GLY A 314 -4.41 0.83 -9.55
CA GLY A 314 -3.74 2.09 -9.22
C GLY A 314 -4.06 2.50 -7.77
N GLY A 315 -4.26 3.79 -7.52
CA GLY A 315 -4.23 4.33 -6.16
C GLY A 315 -3.03 5.23 -6.03
N THR A 316 -3.18 6.47 -6.49
CA THR A 316 -2.14 7.50 -6.45
C THR A 316 -2.60 8.66 -5.60
N TYR A 317 -1.76 9.03 -4.63
CA TYR A 317 -1.88 10.25 -3.85
C TYR A 317 -1.57 11.44 -4.77
N TYR A 318 -2.51 12.35 -4.97
CA TYR A 318 -2.28 13.52 -5.79
C TYR A 318 -1.48 14.57 -5.01
N ASP A 319 -0.24 14.76 -5.42
CA ASP A 319 0.75 15.66 -4.81
C ASP A 319 1.34 16.68 -5.80
N GLY A 320 0.61 16.92 -6.89
CA GLY A 320 0.89 17.95 -7.88
C GLY A 320 0.38 19.34 -7.46
N ASP A 321 0.86 20.38 -8.14
CA ASP A 321 0.59 21.78 -7.81
C ASP A 321 -0.38 22.48 -8.78
N LYS A 322 -1.07 21.72 -9.66
CA LYS A 322 -1.92 22.30 -10.72
C LYS A 322 -3.41 22.12 -10.53
N PHE A 323 -3.85 21.15 -9.74
CA PHE A 323 -5.26 21.04 -9.40
C PHE A 323 -5.63 22.09 -8.34
N PRO A 324 -6.93 22.41 -8.18
CA PRO A 324 -7.39 23.19 -7.05
C PRO A 324 -6.94 22.57 -5.72
N LYS A 325 -6.68 23.40 -4.71
CA LYS A 325 -6.02 22.99 -3.45
C LYS A 325 -6.75 21.86 -2.72
N GLU A 326 -8.07 21.78 -2.83
CA GLU A 326 -8.90 20.72 -2.24
C GLU A 326 -8.67 19.33 -2.87
N TYR A 327 -7.93 19.26 -3.98
CA TYR A 327 -7.53 17.99 -4.59
C TYR A 327 -6.18 17.48 -4.09
N TYR A 328 -5.33 18.36 -3.55
CA TYR A 328 -4.05 17.97 -2.97
C TYR A 328 -4.27 17.01 -1.81
N GLY A 329 -3.63 15.85 -1.90
CA GLY A 329 -3.67 14.78 -0.92
C GLY A 329 -4.86 13.84 -0.99
N ASN A 330 -5.67 13.93 -2.03
CA ASN A 330 -6.68 12.91 -2.33
C ASN A 330 -6.05 11.71 -3.04
N ILE A 331 -6.69 10.55 -2.93
CA ILE A 331 -6.29 9.34 -3.64
C ILE A 331 -7.21 9.11 -4.83
N PHE A 332 -6.62 8.78 -5.97
CA PHE A 332 -7.33 8.40 -7.19
C PHE A 332 -7.09 6.92 -7.49
N THR A 333 -8.19 6.17 -7.61
CA THR A 333 -8.20 4.72 -7.82
C THR A 333 -9.03 4.41 -9.05
N GLY A 334 -8.52 3.60 -9.97
CA GLY A 334 -9.26 3.13 -11.13
C GLY A 334 -10.05 1.88 -10.78
N ASP A 335 -11.17 1.65 -11.46
CA ASP A 335 -11.73 0.31 -11.57
C ASP A 335 -11.73 -0.10 -13.05
N VAL A 336 -10.88 -1.08 -13.39
CA VAL A 336 -10.73 -1.51 -14.78
C VAL A 336 -11.96 -2.23 -15.30
N ALA A 337 -12.74 -2.88 -14.44
CA ALA A 337 -13.93 -3.62 -14.83
C ALA A 337 -15.15 -2.69 -15.03
N GLY A 338 -15.24 -1.62 -14.24
CA GLY A 338 -16.29 -0.61 -14.23
C GLY A 338 -15.98 0.65 -15.05
N SER A 339 -14.80 0.75 -15.65
CA SER A 339 -14.39 1.84 -16.55
C SER A 339 -14.55 3.22 -15.91
N LEU A 340 -13.95 3.40 -14.73
CA LEU A 340 -14.09 4.62 -13.93
C LEU A 340 -12.83 4.94 -13.13
N VAL A 341 -12.74 6.19 -12.68
CA VAL A 341 -11.78 6.68 -11.70
C VAL A 341 -12.55 7.21 -10.50
N HIS A 342 -12.33 6.57 -9.36
CA HIS A 342 -12.82 6.94 -8.05
C HIS A 342 -11.84 7.90 -7.36
N ARG A 343 -12.37 8.77 -6.49
CA ARG A 343 -11.58 9.73 -5.70
C ARG A 343 -11.97 9.66 -4.22
N ASP A 344 -10.97 9.42 -3.38
CA ASP A 344 -11.09 9.50 -1.93
C ASP A 344 -10.47 10.78 -1.39
N ILE A 345 -11.20 11.45 -0.50
CA ILE A 345 -10.68 12.54 0.33
C ILE A 345 -10.18 11.97 1.63
N LEU A 346 -8.86 12.03 1.84
CA LEU A 346 -8.26 11.60 3.10
C LEU A 346 -8.53 12.61 4.22
N SER A 347 -8.95 12.11 5.37
CA SER A 347 -9.21 12.94 6.54
C SER A 347 -8.64 12.33 7.82
N VAL A 348 -8.04 13.18 8.66
CA VAL A 348 -7.58 12.79 10.00
C VAL A 348 -8.74 12.84 10.97
N VAL A 349 -8.81 11.85 11.86
CA VAL A 349 -9.77 11.79 12.96
C VAL A 349 -8.99 11.71 14.26
N ASP A 350 -9.22 12.63 15.19
CA ASP A 350 -8.41 12.80 16.41
C ASP A 350 -8.37 11.58 17.34
N SER A 351 -9.32 10.66 17.22
CA SER A 351 -9.39 9.43 18.03
C SER A 351 -8.80 8.19 17.33
N LEU A 352 -8.41 8.30 16.06
CA LEU A 352 -7.94 7.17 15.26
C LEU A 352 -6.46 7.34 14.88
N PRO A 353 -5.63 6.29 15.06
CA PRO A 353 -4.23 6.32 14.60
C PRO A 353 -4.10 6.07 13.08
N TYR A 354 -5.20 6.14 12.34
CA TYR A 354 -5.29 5.95 10.89
C TYR A 354 -6.32 6.96 10.31
N MET A 355 -6.33 7.15 8.99
CA MET A 355 -7.14 8.14 8.27
C MET A 355 -8.51 7.55 7.95
N VAL A 356 -9.45 8.41 7.60
CA VAL A 356 -10.71 7.98 6.99
C VAL A 356 -10.75 8.53 5.58
N ALA A 357 -11.02 7.65 4.62
CA ALA A 357 -11.23 7.96 3.22
C ALA A 357 -12.71 8.25 2.99
N LYS A 358 -13.00 9.48 2.55
CA LYS A 358 -14.36 10.00 2.37
C LYS A 358 -14.67 10.22 0.91
N ARG A 359 -15.89 9.87 0.50
CA ARG A 359 -16.42 10.27 -0.81
C ARG A 359 -16.68 11.79 -0.82
N GLY A 360 -16.31 12.45 -1.93
CA GLY A 360 -16.55 13.89 -2.08
C GLY A 360 -18.03 14.25 -2.03
N GLU A 361 -18.36 15.40 -1.42
CA GLU A 361 -19.76 15.87 -1.32
C GLU A 361 -20.47 16.01 -2.67
N LYS A 362 -19.71 16.31 -3.73
CA LYS A 362 -20.21 16.41 -5.11
C LYS A 362 -20.13 15.10 -5.90
N GLU A 363 -19.75 14.00 -5.28
CA GLU A 363 -19.50 12.68 -5.90
C GLU A 363 -20.28 11.57 -5.18
N LYS A 364 -21.38 11.92 -4.50
CA LYS A 364 -22.23 10.97 -3.74
C LYS A 364 -23.06 10.03 -4.63
N ASP A 365 -23.28 10.41 -5.87
CA ASP A 365 -24.11 9.70 -6.87
C ASP A 365 -23.39 9.53 -8.22
N LYS A 366 -22.10 9.86 -8.28
CA LYS A 366 -21.25 9.79 -9.47
C LYS A 366 -19.78 9.61 -9.08
N GLU A 367 -18.96 9.17 -10.02
CA GLU A 367 -17.51 9.09 -9.82
C GLU A 367 -16.79 10.38 -10.24
N PHE A 368 -15.53 10.52 -9.84
CA PHE A 368 -14.67 11.62 -10.29
C PHE A 368 -14.55 11.62 -11.82
N MET A 369 -14.42 10.44 -12.40
CA MET A 369 -14.52 10.21 -13.84
C MET A 369 -15.18 8.85 -14.10
N ALA A 370 -16.13 8.79 -15.02
CA ALA A 370 -16.69 7.53 -15.51
C ALA A 370 -17.01 7.66 -17.00
N THR A 371 -17.17 6.54 -17.70
CA THR A 371 -17.47 6.55 -19.14
C THR A 371 -18.44 5.46 -19.55
N THR A 372 -19.18 5.70 -20.64
CA THR A 372 -19.95 4.66 -21.32
C THR A 372 -19.08 3.80 -22.26
N ASP A 373 -17.87 4.26 -22.59
CA ASP A 373 -16.90 3.48 -23.37
C ASP A 373 -16.41 2.29 -22.54
N SER A 374 -16.94 1.11 -22.84
CA SER A 374 -16.63 -0.12 -22.13
C SER A 374 -15.21 -0.62 -22.37
N TRP A 375 -14.41 -0.04 -23.27
CA TRP A 375 -13.01 -0.42 -23.51
C TRP A 375 -12.01 0.31 -22.60
N PHE A 376 -12.43 1.40 -21.94
CA PHE A 376 -11.58 2.15 -21.04
C PHE A 376 -11.20 1.32 -19.80
N ARG A 377 -9.89 1.08 -19.59
CA ARG A 377 -9.28 0.30 -18.51
C ARG A 377 -8.21 1.12 -17.78
N PRO A 378 -8.59 1.99 -16.84
CA PRO A 378 -7.64 2.84 -16.11
C PRO A 378 -6.80 2.00 -15.14
N ALA A 379 -5.67 1.48 -15.61
CA ALA A 379 -4.86 0.50 -14.90
C ALA A 379 -3.97 1.11 -13.80
N ASN A 380 -3.50 2.36 -13.99
CA ASN A 380 -2.67 3.05 -13.00
C ASN A 380 -2.69 4.58 -13.22
N PHE A 381 -2.03 5.32 -12.32
CA PHE A 381 -1.88 6.78 -12.39
C PHE A 381 -0.44 7.24 -12.06
N SER A 382 -0.09 8.45 -12.50
CA SER A 382 1.16 9.11 -12.15
C SER A 382 0.94 10.62 -12.05
N VAL A 383 1.66 11.29 -11.16
CA VAL A 383 1.77 12.76 -11.15
C VAL A 383 3.03 13.16 -11.88
N GLY A 384 2.92 14.08 -12.83
CA GLY A 384 4.05 14.55 -13.65
C GLY A 384 4.87 15.67 -13.01
N PRO A 385 6.06 15.99 -13.54
CA PRO A 385 6.83 17.17 -13.14
C PRO A 385 6.07 18.49 -13.38
N ASP A 386 5.11 18.47 -14.31
CA ASP A 386 4.21 19.58 -14.60
C ASP A 386 3.03 19.71 -13.61
N GLY A 387 2.88 18.76 -12.69
CA GLY A 387 1.92 18.80 -11.58
C GLY A 387 0.51 18.31 -11.94
N TYR A 388 0.31 17.71 -13.11
CA TYR A 388 -0.97 17.11 -13.50
C TYR A 388 -1.02 15.60 -13.20
N LEU A 389 -2.24 15.06 -13.11
CA LEU A 389 -2.50 13.63 -12.97
C LEU A 389 -2.62 12.98 -14.35
N TYR A 390 -1.91 11.88 -14.55
CA TYR A 390 -1.91 11.07 -15.76
C TYR A 390 -2.61 9.74 -15.49
N ILE A 391 -3.45 9.29 -16.42
CA ILE A 391 -4.15 8.00 -16.39
C ILE A 391 -3.51 7.10 -17.45
N MET A 392 -3.08 5.91 -17.04
CA MET A 392 -2.67 4.86 -17.99
C MET A 392 -3.88 3.97 -18.27
N ASP A 393 -4.33 4.00 -19.52
CA ASP A 393 -5.45 3.24 -20.01
C ASP A 393 -4.94 2.13 -20.94
N MET A 394 -5.12 0.88 -20.53
CA MET A 394 -4.75 -0.26 -21.38
C MET A 394 -5.60 -0.32 -22.66
N TYR A 395 -6.82 0.22 -22.61
CA TYR A 395 -7.82 0.23 -23.68
C TYR A 395 -8.09 -1.14 -24.32
N ARG A 396 -8.79 -2.01 -23.58
CA ARG A 396 -9.07 -3.39 -23.98
C ARG A 396 -10.54 -3.76 -23.88
N GLN A 397 -11.01 -4.59 -24.80
CA GLN A 397 -12.35 -5.15 -24.75
C GLN A 397 -12.54 -6.02 -23.49
N HIS A 398 -11.53 -6.82 -23.14
CA HIS A 398 -11.53 -7.72 -21.98
C HIS A 398 -10.29 -7.50 -21.12
N ILE A 399 -10.47 -7.45 -19.79
CA ILE A 399 -9.37 -7.24 -18.84
C ILE A 399 -9.16 -8.43 -17.91
N GLU A 400 -10.17 -9.28 -17.74
CA GLU A 400 -10.13 -10.41 -16.82
C GLU A 400 -9.29 -11.57 -17.32
N THR A 401 -8.67 -12.27 -16.36
CA THR A 401 -8.01 -13.55 -16.64
C THR A 401 -9.04 -14.56 -17.20
N PRO A 402 -8.74 -15.26 -18.31
CA PRO A 402 -9.60 -16.31 -18.85
C PRO A 402 -9.94 -17.38 -17.81
N MET A 403 -9.04 -17.67 -16.86
CA MET A 403 -9.27 -18.64 -15.78
C MET A 403 -10.47 -18.29 -14.88
N SER A 404 -10.89 -17.02 -14.86
CA SER A 404 -12.02 -16.57 -14.05
C SER A 404 -13.37 -16.69 -14.78
N ILE A 405 -13.37 -17.03 -16.07
CA ILE A 405 -14.52 -17.05 -16.97
C ILE A 405 -14.86 -18.50 -17.35
N PRO A 406 -16.12 -18.96 -17.23
CA PRO A 406 -16.55 -20.27 -17.73
C PRO A 406 -16.18 -20.50 -19.20
N GLU A 407 -15.67 -21.70 -19.53
CA GLU A 407 -15.15 -22.03 -20.86
C GLU A 407 -16.16 -21.78 -21.99
N ASP A 408 -17.45 -22.06 -21.77
CA ASP A 408 -18.52 -21.83 -22.73
C ASP A 408 -18.73 -20.35 -23.07
N LEU A 409 -18.41 -19.44 -22.15
CA LEU A 409 -18.51 -18.00 -22.40
C LEU A 409 -17.30 -17.46 -23.16
N GLN A 410 -16.15 -18.14 -23.08
CA GLN A 410 -14.90 -17.72 -23.74
C GLN A 410 -14.94 -17.91 -25.25
N GLU A 411 -15.77 -18.82 -25.78
CA GLU A 411 -15.82 -19.18 -27.21
C GLU A 411 -16.11 -17.99 -28.15
N THR A 412 -16.69 -16.92 -27.61
CA THR A 412 -17.08 -15.71 -28.36
C THR A 412 -16.22 -14.48 -28.03
N MET A 413 -15.18 -14.64 -27.21
CA MET A 413 -14.33 -13.57 -26.71
C MET A 413 -13.02 -13.49 -27.48
N ASP A 414 -12.60 -12.27 -27.84
CA ASP A 414 -11.25 -12.00 -28.33
C ASP A 414 -10.44 -11.36 -27.21
N PHE A 415 -9.60 -12.14 -26.54
CA PHE A 415 -8.74 -11.64 -25.47
C PHE A 415 -7.58 -10.77 -25.98
N ASP A 416 -7.32 -10.74 -27.29
CA ASP A 416 -6.32 -9.86 -27.93
C ASP A 416 -6.92 -8.53 -28.42
N ALA A 417 -8.24 -8.39 -28.41
CA ALA A 417 -8.94 -7.17 -28.80
C ALA A 417 -8.55 -5.99 -27.89
N GLY A 418 -7.71 -5.10 -28.41
CA GLY A 418 -7.21 -3.93 -27.69
C GLY A 418 -5.70 -3.83 -27.54
N ASN A 419 -4.94 -4.91 -27.81
CA ASN A 419 -3.49 -4.95 -27.57
C ASN A 419 -2.68 -3.86 -28.29
N GLU A 420 -3.26 -3.16 -29.27
CA GLU A 420 -2.61 -2.09 -30.03
C GLU A 420 -3.09 -0.67 -29.67
N TYR A 421 -4.07 -0.51 -28.77
CA TYR A 421 -4.80 0.75 -28.57
C TYR A 421 -4.51 1.47 -27.23
N GLY A 422 -3.39 1.18 -26.58
CA GLY A 422 -3.05 1.76 -25.28
C GLY A 422 -2.95 3.30 -25.31
N ARG A 423 -3.41 3.95 -24.23
CA ARG A 423 -3.53 5.41 -24.15
C ARG A 423 -3.04 5.95 -22.81
N ILE A 424 -2.52 7.17 -22.84
CA ILE A 424 -2.21 7.94 -21.65
C ILE A 424 -2.92 9.28 -21.75
N TYR A 425 -3.79 9.53 -20.79
CA TYR A 425 -4.54 10.78 -20.66
C TYR A 425 -3.94 11.65 -19.56
N ARG A 426 -3.99 12.98 -19.75
CA ARG A 426 -3.69 13.99 -18.72
C ARG A 426 -4.98 14.67 -18.30
N ILE A 427 -5.28 14.67 -17.01
CA ILE A 427 -6.41 15.42 -16.43
C ILE A 427 -5.92 16.84 -16.12
N VAL A 428 -6.67 17.85 -16.57
CA VAL A 428 -6.34 19.26 -16.34
C VAL A 428 -7.59 20.08 -15.94
N PRO A 429 -7.46 21.15 -15.14
CA PRO A 429 -8.57 22.07 -14.88
C PRO A 429 -9.08 22.71 -16.18
N LYS A 430 -10.39 22.97 -16.29
CA LYS A 430 -11.01 23.53 -17.52
C LYS A 430 -10.48 24.91 -17.87
N ASP A 431 -10.24 25.76 -16.87
CA ASP A 431 -9.84 27.16 -17.05
C ASP A 431 -8.32 27.34 -17.18
N VAL A 432 -7.57 26.24 -17.34
CA VAL A 432 -6.14 26.32 -17.66
C VAL A 432 -5.97 26.89 -19.08
N GLY A 433 -5.05 27.84 -19.23
CA GLY A 433 -4.61 28.32 -20.54
C GLY A 433 -3.88 27.24 -21.34
N PRO A 434 -3.21 27.61 -22.45
CA PRO A 434 -2.37 26.69 -23.21
C PRO A 434 -1.36 25.98 -22.32
N TYR A 435 -1.03 24.74 -22.66
CA TYR A 435 -0.01 23.98 -21.96
C TYR A 435 1.31 24.76 -21.90
N LYS A 436 1.99 24.65 -20.75
CA LYS A 436 3.30 25.24 -20.52
C LYS A 436 4.29 24.12 -20.25
N PRO A 437 5.23 23.86 -21.18
CA PRO A 437 6.26 22.84 -20.98
C PRO A 437 7.08 23.05 -19.72
N VAL A 438 7.44 21.93 -19.11
CA VAL A 438 8.30 21.87 -17.93
C VAL A 438 9.52 21.01 -18.27
N TYR A 439 10.72 21.55 -18.03
CA TYR A 439 11.99 20.89 -18.35
C TYR A 439 12.86 20.75 -17.09
N PRO A 440 12.68 19.70 -16.28
CA PRO A 440 13.31 19.60 -14.97
C PRO A 440 14.84 19.61 -14.97
N ASN A 441 15.47 18.80 -15.83
CA ASN A 441 16.93 18.67 -15.94
C ASN A 441 17.66 18.52 -14.58
N LEU A 442 17.03 17.90 -13.57
CA LEU A 442 17.56 17.81 -12.22
C LEU A 442 18.82 16.94 -12.15
N THR A 443 19.06 16.06 -13.12
CA THR A 443 20.30 15.26 -13.13
C THR A 443 21.54 16.12 -13.39
N LYS A 444 21.38 17.30 -14.01
CA LYS A 444 22.46 18.19 -14.46
C LYS A 444 22.76 19.36 -13.51
N VAL A 445 21.83 19.70 -12.62
CA VAL A 445 22.02 20.81 -11.65
C VAL A 445 22.95 20.41 -10.50
N SER A 446 23.51 21.38 -9.80
CA SER A 446 24.37 21.17 -8.62
C SER A 446 23.59 20.58 -7.43
N SER A 447 24.29 20.00 -6.44
CA SER A 447 23.64 19.51 -5.21
C SER A 447 22.97 20.64 -4.42
N SER A 448 23.53 21.86 -4.43
CA SER A 448 22.89 23.03 -3.80
C SER A 448 21.57 23.39 -4.49
N GLU A 449 21.50 23.30 -5.82
CA GLU A 449 20.25 23.47 -6.55
C GLU A 449 19.24 22.36 -6.26
N LEU A 450 19.69 21.13 -6.02
CA LEU A 450 18.79 20.06 -5.52
C LEU A 450 18.23 20.38 -4.14
N VAL A 451 19.02 20.96 -3.22
CA VAL A 451 18.50 21.40 -1.92
C VAL A 451 17.42 22.46 -2.08
N LYS A 452 17.55 23.38 -3.06
CA LYS A 452 16.48 24.33 -3.39
C LYS A 452 15.23 23.62 -3.93
N ALA A 453 15.41 22.60 -4.77
CA ALA A 453 14.31 21.81 -5.32
C ALA A 453 13.53 21.00 -4.27
N LEU A 454 14.07 20.76 -3.07
CA LEU A 454 13.32 20.19 -1.94
C LEU A 454 12.17 21.08 -1.45
N GLN A 455 12.14 22.35 -1.85
CA GLN A 455 11.13 23.34 -1.47
C GLN A 455 10.08 23.59 -2.57
N HIS A 456 10.00 22.71 -3.56
CA HIS A 456 9.01 22.85 -4.62
C HIS A 456 7.62 22.38 -4.12
N GLU A 457 6.54 22.96 -4.65
CA GLU A 457 5.18 22.63 -4.20
C GLU A 457 4.71 21.27 -4.74
N ASN A 458 5.00 20.98 -6.01
CA ASN A 458 4.84 19.66 -6.61
C ASN A 458 5.87 18.69 -6.04
N ARG A 459 5.40 17.65 -5.35
CA ARG A 459 6.24 16.70 -4.62
C ARG A 459 7.14 15.85 -5.50
N TRP A 460 6.82 15.68 -6.80
CA TRP A 460 7.70 15.02 -7.75
C TRP A 460 9.11 15.62 -7.72
N TRP A 461 9.21 16.96 -7.66
CA TRP A 461 10.48 17.68 -7.60
C TRP A 461 11.22 17.40 -6.30
N ASN A 462 10.53 17.43 -5.16
CA ASN A 462 11.15 17.26 -3.85
C ASN A 462 11.68 15.83 -3.66
N LEU A 463 10.86 14.82 -3.99
CA LEU A 463 11.28 13.42 -3.90
C LEU A 463 12.38 13.08 -4.91
N THR A 464 12.31 13.64 -6.13
CA THR A 464 13.37 13.45 -7.13
C THR A 464 14.68 14.11 -6.66
N ALA A 465 14.62 15.32 -6.11
CA ALA A 465 15.78 16.00 -5.57
C ALA A 465 16.39 15.26 -4.37
N GLN A 466 15.55 14.76 -3.44
CA GLN A 466 16.00 13.93 -2.33
C GLN A 466 16.66 12.63 -2.82
N ARG A 467 16.05 11.91 -3.77
CA ARG A 467 16.64 10.71 -4.38
C ARG A 467 18.00 11.03 -5.00
N LEU A 468 18.10 12.10 -5.79
CA LEU A 468 19.36 12.50 -6.44
C LEU A 468 20.43 12.91 -5.42
N LEU A 469 20.07 13.59 -4.33
CA LEU A 469 20.97 13.90 -3.22
C LEU A 469 21.48 12.62 -2.54
N LEU A 470 20.59 11.65 -2.31
CA LEU A 470 20.93 10.32 -1.77
C LEU A 470 21.84 9.54 -2.71
N GLU A 471 21.64 9.63 -4.02
CA GLU A 471 22.47 8.97 -5.02
C GLU A 471 23.87 9.60 -5.13
N ARG A 472 23.95 10.93 -5.04
CA ARG A 472 25.20 11.71 -5.15
C ARG A 472 26.06 11.66 -3.90
N GLN A 473 25.45 11.59 -2.71
CA GLN A 473 26.15 11.59 -1.42
C GLN A 473 27.10 12.79 -1.22
N ASP A 474 26.82 13.92 -1.87
CA ASP A 474 27.61 15.15 -1.76
C ASP A 474 27.37 15.79 -0.39
N LYS A 475 28.33 15.64 0.52
CA LYS A 475 28.22 16.13 1.91
C LYS A 475 28.41 17.65 2.03
N SER A 476 28.84 18.34 0.98
CA SER A 476 29.10 19.79 1.04
C SER A 476 27.83 20.60 1.32
N VAL A 477 26.66 20.05 1.00
CA VAL A 477 25.35 20.71 1.19
C VAL A 477 24.73 20.51 2.58
N ILE A 478 25.35 19.73 3.48
CA ILE A 478 24.82 19.50 4.84
C ILE A 478 24.45 20.82 5.56
N PRO A 479 25.27 21.89 5.52
CA PRO A 479 24.90 23.17 6.13
C PRO A 479 23.61 23.77 5.55
N GLU A 480 23.41 23.69 4.22
CA GLU A 480 22.20 24.18 3.55
C GLU A 480 20.97 23.34 3.93
N VAL A 481 21.13 22.02 4.03
CA VAL A 481 20.04 21.12 4.46
C VAL A 481 19.66 21.37 5.93
N ARG A 482 20.63 21.61 6.81
CA ARG A 482 20.37 21.98 8.22
C ARG A 482 19.66 23.34 8.32
N ALA A 483 20.06 24.30 7.49
CA ALA A 483 19.38 25.59 7.40
C ALA A 483 17.92 25.42 6.93
N LEU A 484 17.67 24.55 5.94
CA LEU A 484 16.33 24.24 5.47
C LEU A 484 15.44 23.70 6.59
N PHE A 485 15.94 22.74 7.39
CA PHE A 485 15.21 22.23 8.56
C PHE A 485 14.90 23.35 9.58
N ALA A 486 15.89 24.20 9.88
CA ALA A 486 15.76 25.23 10.91
C ALA A 486 14.88 26.43 10.50
N GLN A 487 14.78 26.74 9.21
CA GLN A 487 14.23 28.02 8.72
C GLN A 487 12.95 27.89 7.90
N SER A 488 12.66 26.71 7.32
CA SER A 488 11.46 26.55 6.48
C SER A 488 10.18 26.65 7.30
N GLU A 489 9.21 27.45 6.83
CA GLU A 489 7.86 27.51 7.39
C GLU A 489 7.03 26.27 7.01
N ASN A 490 7.29 25.68 5.84
CA ASN A 490 6.56 24.51 5.37
C ASN A 490 7.11 23.23 6.02
N PRO A 491 6.29 22.47 6.77
CA PRO A 491 6.72 21.26 7.47
C PRO A 491 7.13 20.12 6.53
N ARG A 492 6.61 20.06 5.30
CA ARG A 492 7.03 19.04 4.31
C ARG A 492 8.51 19.20 3.97
N PHE A 493 8.97 20.43 3.79
CA PHE A 493 10.37 20.70 3.44
C PHE A 493 11.31 20.45 4.62
N ARG A 494 10.85 20.71 5.86
CA ARG A 494 11.58 20.31 7.08
C ARG A 494 11.71 18.79 7.16
N LEU A 495 10.68 18.03 6.79
CA LEU A 495 10.73 16.57 6.75
C LEU A 495 11.73 16.05 5.71
N HIS A 496 11.73 16.60 4.49
CA HIS A 496 12.73 16.29 3.48
C HIS A 496 14.15 16.54 4.01
N ALA A 497 14.39 17.66 4.68
CA ALA A 497 15.69 17.95 5.28
C ALA A 497 16.13 16.89 6.30
N LEU A 498 15.22 16.44 7.18
CA LEU A 498 15.52 15.37 8.16
C LEU A 498 15.96 14.08 7.47
N TYR A 499 15.24 13.63 6.43
CA TYR A 499 15.56 12.38 5.75
C TYR A 499 16.72 12.49 4.76
N VAL A 500 17.02 13.67 4.23
CA VAL A 500 18.28 13.92 3.51
C VAL A 500 19.46 13.81 4.47
N LEU A 501 19.38 14.40 5.67
CA LEU A 501 20.41 14.24 6.69
C LEU A 501 20.54 12.77 7.13
N GLU A 502 19.43 12.04 7.28
CA GLU A 502 19.43 10.60 7.59
C GLU A 502 20.13 9.78 6.50
N GLY A 503 19.76 10.01 5.24
CA GLY A 503 20.34 9.32 4.08
C GLY A 503 21.80 9.69 3.82
N MET A 504 22.25 10.82 4.36
CA MET A 504 23.64 11.26 4.35
C MET A 504 24.41 10.90 5.62
N ASP A 505 23.84 10.12 6.55
CA ASP A 505 24.47 9.79 7.84
C ASP A 505 24.97 11.04 8.60
N ALA A 506 24.22 12.14 8.47
CA ALA A 506 24.51 13.45 9.02
C ALA A 506 23.43 13.93 10.00
N LEU A 507 22.40 13.12 10.24
CA LEU A 507 21.37 13.37 11.25
C LEU A 507 21.91 13.06 12.64
N ASP A 508 21.66 13.95 13.61
CA ASP A 508 22.11 13.81 15.00
C ASP A 508 20.94 13.88 15.99
N ALA A 509 21.18 13.40 17.22
CA ALA A 509 20.18 13.36 18.28
C ALA A 509 19.61 14.75 18.62
N VAL A 510 20.43 15.80 18.56
CA VAL A 510 20.00 17.18 18.86
C VAL A 510 18.95 17.65 17.84
N THR A 511 19.21 17.41 16.56
CA THR A 511 18.28 17.73 15.47
C THR A 511 16.97 16.96 15.63
N VAL A 512 17.05 15.67 15.98
CA VAL A 512 15.85 14.85 16.23
C VAL A 512 15.05 15.35 17.44
N MET A 513 15.70 15.68 18.55
CA MET A 513 15.02 16.24 19.73
C MET A 513 14.33 17.57 19.44
N ILE A 514 14.89 18.39 18.54
CA ILE A 514 14.22 19.61 18.04
C ILE A 514 12.99 19.23 17.20
N ALA A 515 13.13 18.29 16.26
CA ALA A 515 12.03 17.83 15.41
C ALA A 515 10.86 17.19 16.20
N MET A 516 11.16 16.51 17.31
CA MET A 516 10.16 15.96 18.24
C MET A 516 9.31 17.05 18.93
N LYS A 517 9.69 18.33 18.83
CA LYS A 517 8.93 19.50 19.32
C LYS A 517 8.38 20.37 18.18
N ASP A 518 8.46 19.90 16.94
CA ASP A 518 8.00 20.66 15.77
C ASP A 518 6.48 20.98 15.88
N PRO A 519 6.03 22.17 15.44
CA PRO A 519 4.61 22.51 15.43
C PRO A 519 3.74 21.52 14.64
N SER A 520 4.27 20.90 13.57
CA SER A 520 3.58 19.92 12.74
C SER A 520 3.60 18.52 13.36
N ALA A 521 2.42 17.91 13.50
CA ALA A 521 2.30 16.53 13.96
C ALA A 521 3.06 15.54 13.06
N GLY A 522 3.01 15.72 11.73
CA GLY A 522 3.70 14.82 10.79
C GLY A 522 5.23 14.87 10.90
N VAL A 523 5.80 16.01 11.32
CA VAL A 523 7.25 16.11 11.62
C VAL A 523 7.56 15.41 12.94
N ARG A 524 6.73 15.60 13.98
CA ARG A 524 6.91 14.92 15.28
C ARG A 524 6.79 13.41 15.16
N GLU A 525 5.81 12.92 14.39
CA GLU A 525 5.62 11.49 14.12
C GLU A 525 6.86 10.86 13.49
N ASN A 526 7.41 11.49 12.45
CA ASN A 526 8.65 11.04 11.83
C ASN A 526 9.87 11.23 12.73
N ALA A 527 9.90 12.26 13.58
CA ALA A 527 10.97 12.43 14.56
C ALA A 527 10.96 11.31 15.61
N ALA A 528 9.79 10.81 16.02
CA ALA A 528 9.69 9.63 16.89
C ALA A 528 10.30 8.38 16.22
N ILE A 529 10.04 8.16 14.92
CA ILE A 529 10.69 7.09 14.13
C ILE A 529 12.21 7.27 14.10
N LEU A 530 12.69 8.47 13.74
CA LEU A 530 14.12 8.77 13.63
C LEU A 530 14.84 8.67 14.99
N SER A 531 14.13 8.90 16.09
CA SER A 531 14.66 8.81 17.46
C SER A 531 15.08 7.40 17.86
N GLU A 532 14.57 6.36 17.19
CA GLU A 532 14.89 4.95 17.45
C GLU A 532 16.40 4.64 17.37
N ARG A 533 17.17 5.46 16.63
CA ARG A 533 18.63 5.32 16.49
C ARG A 533 19.41 6.05 17.59
N PHE A 534 18.75 6.85 18.42
CA PHE A 534 19.39 7.77 19.38
C PHE A 534 18.88 7.52 20.81
N PRO A 535 19.63 6.78 21.65
CA PRO A 535 19.29 6.55 23.05
C PRO A 535 19.01 7.84 23.85
N ASP A 536 19.69 8.93 23.53
CA ASP A 536 19.50 10.23 24.18
C ASP A 536 18.09 10.81 24.00
N CYS A 537 17.36 10.39 22.96
CA CYS A 537 15.99 10.84 22.70
C CYS A 537 14.94 10.12 23.56
N LEU A 538 15.30 9.03 24.27
CA LEU A 538 14.34 8.16 24.96
C LEU A 538 13.45 8.91 25.95
N SER A 539 14.01 9.83 26.74
CA SER A 539 13.23 10.58 27.74
C SER A 539 12.14 11.42 27.06
N GLN A 540 12.48 12.11 25.98
CA GLN A 540 11.52 12.95 25.26
C GLN A 540 10.51 12.09 24.47
N LEU A 541 10.94 10.92 23.97
CA LEU A 541 10.04 9.97 23.30
C LEU A 541 8.98 9.42 24.26
N ALA A 542 9.38 9.15 25.51
CA ALA A 542 8.46 8.73 26.56
C ALA A 542 7.41 9.80 26.88
N GLU A 543 7.75 11.09 26.78
CA GLU A 543 6.79 12.19 26.96
C GLU A 543 5.78 12.28 25.81
N MET A 544 6.21 11.97 24.58
CA MET A 544 5.38 12.06 23.36
C MET A 544 4.18 11.11 23.33
N ILE A 545 4.08 10.12 24.24
CA ILE A 545 2.84 9.33 24.39
C ILE A 545 1.65 10.19 24.81
N ASN A 546 1.90 11.40 25.32
CA ASN A 546 0.89 12.39 25.70
C ASN A 546 0.70 13.48 24.61
N ASP A 547 1.25 13.29 23.41
CA ASP A 547 1.09 14.27 22.33
C ASP A 547 -0.40 14.50 22.01
N PRO A 548 -0.84 15.74 21.75
CA PRO A 548 -2.22 16.02 21.39
C PRO A 548 -2.67 15.32 20.10
N SER A 549 -1.73 14.98 19.20
CA SER A 549 -2.03 14.14 18.05
C SER A 549 -1.96 12.66 18.43
N ILE A 550 -3.08 11.96 18.28
CA ILE A 550 -3.15 10.52 18.57
C ILE A 550 -2.16 9.70 17.73
N ARG A 551 -1.86 10.13 16.51
CA ARG A 551 -0.86 9.48 15.64
C ARG A 551 0.56 9.61 16.18
N VAL A 552 0.92 10.80 16.67
CA VAL A 552 2.23 11.02 17.30
C VAL A 552 2.35 10.18 18.58
N ALA A 553 1.31 10.18 19.42
CA ALA A 553 1.28 9.34 20.62
C ALA A 553 1.37 7.83 20.29
N PHE A 554 0.70 7.41 19.22
CA PHE A 554 0.73 6.04 18.73
C PHE A 554 2.10 5.64 18.21
N GLN A 555 2.71 6.47 17.34
CA GLN A 555 4.04 6.25 16.81
C GLN A 555 5.10 6.30 17.92
N ALA A 556 4.97 7.20 18.91
CA ALA A 556 5.83 7.19 20.09
C ALA A 556 5.73 5.87 20.87
N THR A 557 4.51 5.33 21.03
CA THR A 557 4.29 4.02 21.67
C THR A 557 4.97 2.88 20.90
N LEU A 558 4.88 2.88 19.56
CA LEU A 558 5.59 1.92 18.72
C LEU A 558 7.11 2.05 18.87
N SER A 559 7.63 3.28 18.79
CA SER A 559 9.06 3.61 18.83
C SER A 559 9.69 3.28 20.19
N LEU A 560 8.96 3.51 21.30
CA LEU A 560 9.40 3.19 22.66
C LEU A 560 9.81 1.72 22.80
N GLY A 561 9.05 0.83 22.15
CA GLY A 561 9.34 -0.61 22.15
C GLY A 561 10.65 -1.02 21.47
N GLN A 562 11.36 -0.10 20.81
CA GLN A 562 12.68 -0.33 20.25
C GLN A 562 13.77 -0.32 21.33
N PHE A 563 13.52 0.34 22.45
CA PHE A 563 14.48 0.49 23.54
C PHE A 563 14.32 -0.63 24.56
N LYS A 564 15.45 -1.04 25.17
CA LYS A 564 15.50 -2.06 26.22
C LYS A 564 15.61 -1.47 27.64
N ASP A 565 15.56 -0.14 27.75
CA ASP A 565 15.68 0.54 29.03
C ASP A 565 14.45 0.27 29.92
N LYS A 566 14.67 0.15 31.23
CA LYS A 566 13.59 -0.10 32.20
C LYS A 566 12.59 1.06 32.28
N ALA A 567 13.00 2.28 31.91
CA ALA A 567 12.14 3.46 31.83
C ALA A 567 11.04 3.33 30.75
N VAL A 568 11.18 2.40 29.80
CA VAL A 568 10.17 2.14 28.75
C VAL A 568 8.89 1.54 29.35
N ILE A 569 9.00 0.67 30.35
CA ILE A 569 7.85 -0.09 30.87
C ILE A 569 6.80 0.85 31.50
N PRO A 570 7.15 1.80 32.39
CA PRO A 570 6.20 2.80 32.88
C PRO A 570 5.53 3.62 31.76
N ALA A 571 6.29 3.99 30.71
CA ALA A 571 5.75 4.76 29.59
C ALA A 571 4.73 3.95 28.78
N LEU A 572 5.02 2.67 28.50
CA LEU A 572 4.08 1.78 27.80
C LEU A 572 2.83 1.47 28.65
N ALA A 573 2.99 1.31 29.97
CA ALA A 573 1.86 1.19 30.89
C ALA A 573 0.97 2.43 30.81
N LYS A 574 1.59 3.63 30.78
CA LYS A 574 0.85 4.88 30.67
C LYS A 574 0.14 5.03 29.32
N ALA A 575 0.78 4.68 28.22
CA ALA A 575 0.17 4.68 26.90
C ALA A 575 -1.08 3.77 26.84
N LEU A 576 -1.00 2.60 27.50
CA LEU A 576 -2.12 1.68 27.62
C LEU A 576 -3.28 2.25 28.47
N GLU A 577 -2.98 2.96 29.56
CA GLU A 577 -4.04 3.62 30.35
C GLU A 577 -4.79 4.70 29.56
N LEU A 578 -4.04 5.50 28.79
CA LEU A 578 -4.60 6.60 28.02
C LEU A 578 -5.44 6.09 26.84
N ASN A 579 -4.94 5.09 26.12
CA ASN A 579 -5.47 4.72 24.81
C ASN A 579 -5.81 3.22 24.66
N GLY A 580 -5.81 2.44 25.74
CA GLY A 580 -5.98 0.99 25.70
C GLY A 580 -7.32 0.48 25.17
N GLN A 581 -8.33 1.35 25.07
CA GLN A 581 -9.57 1.02 24.35
C GLN A 581 -9.32 0.75 22.87
N SER A 582 -8.35 1.45 22.26
CA SER A 582 -7.89 1.21 20.89
C SER A 582 -7.08 -0.09 20.81
N SER A 583 -7.53 -1.02 19.96
CA SER A 583 -6.78 -2.26 19.68
C SER A 583 -5.40 -1.99 19.09
N TRP A 584 -5.24 -0.85 18.40
CA TRP A 584 -3.97 -0.42 17.85
C TRP A 584 -2.96 -0.13 18.95
N PHE A 585 -3.32 0.66 19.97
CA PHE A 585 -2.42 0.94 21.08
C PHE A 585 -2.09 -0.31 21.89
N ARG A 586 -3.05 -1.22 22.08
CA ARG A 586 -2.78 -2.53 22.69
C ARG A 586 -1.73 -3.30 21.88
N THR A 587 -1.87 -3.33 20.56
CA THR A 587 -0.93 -3.98 19.65
C THR A 587 0.44 -3.30 19.70
N ALA A 588 0.51 -1.97 19.71
CA ALA A 588 1.76 -1.22 19.80
C ALA A 588 2.53 -1.54 21.09
N VAL A 589 1.84 -1.56 22.23
CA VAL A 589 2.43 -1.96 23.53
C VAL A 589 2.93 -3.41 23.47
N LEU A 590 2.05 -4.35 23.07
CA LEU A 590 2.36 -5.78 23.04
C LEU A 590 3.40 -6.17 21.99
N SER A 591 3.65 -5.32 20.99
CA SER A 591 4.65 -5.54 19.96
C SER A 591 6.09 -5.48 20.48
N SER A 592 6.30 -5.06 21.74
CA SER A 592 7.62 -4.99 22.37
C SER A 592 7.75 -5.97 23.53
N GLU A 593 8.96 -6.44 23.81
CA GLU A 593 9.23 -7.29 24.98
C GLU A 593 8.87 -6.58 26.29
N ALA A 594 9.28 -5.31 26.43
CA ALA A 594 8.97 -4.45 27.58
C ALA A 594 7.46 -4.28 27.81
N GLY A 595 6.66 -4.25 26.74
CA GLY A 595 5.21 -4.09 26.79
C GLY A 595 4.41 -5.38 26.83
N SER A 596 5.05 -6.54 26.97
CA SER A 596 4.36 -7.84 26.95
C SER A 596 4.94 -8.85 27.94
N GLY A 597 5.55 -8.35 29.01
CA GLY A 597 6.12 -9.16 30.09
C GLY A 597 5.49 -8.88 31.46
N ILE A 598 5.87 -9.68 32.45
CA ILE A 598 5.37 -9.61 33.81
C ILE A 598 5.65 -8.27 34.49
N ASP A 599 6.76 -7.60 34.14
CA ASP A 599 7.10 -6.31 34.73
C ASP A 599 6.12 -5.21 34.32
N LEU A 600 5.56 -5.26 33.10
CA LEU A 600 4.45 -4.40 32.72
C LEU A 600 3.22 -4.68 33.58
N LEU A 601 2.86 -5.96 33.73
CA LEU A 601 1.67 -6.35 34.48
C LEU A 601 1.74 -5.94 35.95
N LYS A 602 2.92 -5.98 36.57
CA LYS A 602 3.15 -5.46 37.93
C LYS A 602 2.95 -3.95 38.04
N ILE A 603 3.28 -3.18 37.00
CA ILE A 603 2.98 -1.74 36.98
C ILE A 603 1.48 -1.52 36.83
N LEU A 604 0.83 -2.24 35.91
CA LEU A 604 -0.61 -2.17 35.70
C LEU A 604 -1.40 -2.54 36.98
N GLU A 605 -0.94 -3.52 37.74
CA GLU A 605 -1.47 -3.88 39.06
C GLU A 605 -1.49 -2.69 40.02
N ARG A 606 -0.34 -2.01 40.17
CA ARG A 606 -0.22 -0.82 41.02
C ARG A 606 -1.12 0.32 40.56
N ASN A 607 -1.42 0.38 39.26
CA ASN A 607 -2.28 1.38 38.66
C ASN A 607 -3.76 0.96 38.60
N SER A 608 -4.15 -0.06 39.36
CA SER A 608 -5.54 -0.53 39.48
C SER A 608 -6.15 -1.05 38.16
N PHE A 609 -5.31 -1.48 37.21
CA PHE A 609 -5.76 -2.04 35.93
C PHE A 609 -6.70 -3.23 36.12
N PHE A 610 -6.41 -4.09 37.11
CA PHE A 610 -7.21 -5.29 37.34
C PHE A 610 -8.44 -5.07 38.22
N MET A 611 -8.76 -3.83 38.60
CA MET A 611 -9.98 -3.53 39.38
C MET A 611 -11.22 -3.35 38.48
N ASP A 612 -11.06 -3.37 37.16
CA ASP A 612 -12.13 -3.23 36.17
C ASP A 612 -11.96 -4.29 35.07
N ALA A 613 -13.04 -5.03 34.78
CA ALA A 613 -13.09 -6.11 33.80
C ALA A 613 -13.70 -5.66 32.46
N SER A 614 -13.52 -4.39 32.09
CA SER A 614 -13.92 -3.88 30.77
C SER A 614 -13.30 -4.72 29.65
N SER A 615 -14.05 -4.87 28.55
CA SER A 615 -13.72 -5.81 27.46
C SER A 615 -12.33 -5.60 26.88
N TRP A 616 -11.85 -4.37 26.77
CA TRP A 616 -10.51 -4.09 26.26
C TRP A 616 -9.40 -4.54 27.22
N ARG A 617 -9.62 -4.52 28.54
CA ARG A 617 -8.66 -5.00 29.54
C ARG A 617 -8.59 -6.52 29.54
N VAL A 618 -9.75 -7.18 29.43
CA VAL A 618 -9.86 -8.63 29.25
C VAL A 618 -9.10 -9.08 27.99
N ASN A 619 -9.37 -8.44 26.86
CA ASN A 619 -8.67 -8.75 25.60
C ASN A 619 -7.16 -8.49 25.68
N PHE A 620 -6.75 -7.40 26.36
CA PHE A 620 -5.33 -7.10 26.57
C PHE A 620 -4.64 -8.20 27.38
N ILE A 621 -5.19 -8.57 28.55
CA ILE A 621 -4.54 -9.52 29.44
C ILE A 621 -4.51 -10.93 28.87
N GLU A 622 -5.55 -11.33 28.13
CA GLU A 622 -5.58 -12.59 27.39
C GLU A 622 -4.44 -12.64 26.36
N THR A 623 -4.30 -11.58 25.55
CA THR A 623 -3.24 -11.51 24.53
C THR A 623 -1.85 -11.44 25.17
N CYS A 624 -1.68 -10.66 26.24
CA CYS A 624 -0.40 -10.57 26.97
C CYS A 624 0.00 -11.91 27.58
N SER A 625 -0.97 -12.61 28.19
CA SER A 625 -0.76 -13.95 28.75
C SER A 625 -0.45 -14.97 27.66
N ASN A 626 -1.06 -14.86 26.47
CA ASN A 626 -0.71 -15.65 25.30
C ASN A 626 0.74 -15.45 24.89
N VAL A 627 1.21 -14.19 24.85
CA VAL A 627 2.62 -13.87 24.56
C VAL A 627 3.55 -14.48 25.62
N ILE A 628 3.22 -14.35 26.91
CA ILE A 628 4.00 -14.95 28.01
C ILE A 628 4.05 -16.48 27.88
N GLY A 629 2.92 -17.12 27.60
CA GLY A 629 2.83 -18.57 27.40
C GLY A 629 3.59 -19.05 26.18
N ALA A 630 3.52 -18.33 25.07
CA ALA A 630 4.23 -18.65 23.83
C ALA A 630 5.75 -18.50 23.97
N ARG A 631 6.22 -17.54 24.79
CA ARG A 631 7.64 -17.46 25.19
C ARG A 631 8.07 -18.64 26.04
N ASN A 632 7.16 -19.14 26.88
CA ASN A 632 7.39 -20.23 27.83
C ASN A 632 8.61 -20.01 28.73
N ASP A 633 8.87 -18.76 29.12
CA ASP A 633 9.90 -18.42 30.11
C ASP A 633 9.37 -18.69 31.53
N LYS A 634 10.07 -19.54 32.29
CA LYS A 634 9.62 -19.98 33.62
C LYS A 634 9.40 -18.82 34.60
N ASN A 635 10.22 -17.77 34.55
CA ASN A 635 10.08 -16.63 35.46
C ASN A 635 8.86 -15.77 35.10
N GLN A 636 8.61 -15.60 33.81
CA GLN A 636 7.42 -14.88 33.32
C GLN A 636 6.12 -15.64 33.65
N VAL A 637 6.09 -16.96 33.40
CA VAL A 637 4.93 -17.81 33.71
C VAL A 637 4.67 -17.84 35.23
N SER A 638 5.70 -18.09 36.03
CA SER A 638 5.59 -18.09 37.50
C SER A 638 5.16 -16.74 38.06
N GLY A 639 5.74 -15.66 37.52
CA GLY A 639 5.36 -14.31 37.92
C GLY A 639 3.90 -13.99 37.59
N LEU A 640 3.39 -14.42 36.43
CA LEU A 640 1.99 -14.25 36.04
C LEU A 640 1.06 -15.05 36.97
N LEU A 641 1.35 -16.32 37.24
CA LEU A 641 0.55 -17.13 38.15
C LEU A 641 0.54 -16.57 39.57
N SER A 642 1.68 -16.11 40.06
CA SER A 642 1.81 -15.46 41.37
C SER A 642 0.99 -14.16 41.44
N LEU A 643 0.98 -13.37 40.36
CA LEU A 643 0.15 -12.18 40.25
C LEU A 643 -1.33 -12.58 40.35
N LEU A 644 -1.79 -13.53 39.51
CA LEU A 644 -3.18 -13.98 39.46
C LEU A 644 -3.70 -14.61 40.77
N ALA A 645 -2.81 -15.21 41.56
CA ALA A 645 -3.13 -15.82 42.85
C ALA A 645 -3.39 -14.80 43.98
N GLN A 646 -3.08 -13.52 43.77
CA GLN A 646 -3.29 -12.50 44.79
C GLN A 646 -4.79 -12.27 45.08
N SER A 647 -5.12 -12.09 46.36
CA SER A 647 -6.49 -11.81 46.83
C SER A 647 -7.05 -10.47 46.34
N SER A 648 -6.21 -9.56 45.85
CA SER A 648 -6.63 -8.32 45.20
C SER A 648 -7.36 -8.58 43.88
N LEU A 649 -7.10 -9.71 43.22
CA LEU A 649 -7.63 -10.06 41.89
C LEU A 649 -8.81 -11.04 41.93
N SER A 650 -9.10 -11.62 43.09
CA SER A 650 -10.14 -12.66 43.24
C SER A 650 -11.57 -12.17 43.00
N ASN A 651 -11.79 -10.85 42.95
CA ASN A 651 -13.10 -10.26 42.58
C ASN A 651 -13.24 -9.98 41.07
N THR A 652 -12.24 -10.35 40.26
CA THR A 652 -12.23 -10.15 38.80
C THR A 652 -12.07 -11.46 38.04
N ALA A 653 -12.97 -12.42 38.32
CA ALA A 653 -12.94 -13.76 37.73
C ALA A 653 -12.74 -13.73 36.19
N GLY A 654 -13.39 -12.80 35.48
CA GLY A 654 -13.22 -12.66 34.02
C GLY A 654 -11.78 -12.35 33.57
N LEU A 655 -11.02 -11.55 34.32
CA LEU A 655 -9.61 -11.27 34.00
C LEU A 655 -8.72 -12.46 34.31
N GLN A 656 -8.98 -13.18 35.42
CA GLN A 656 -8.23 -14.40 35.75
C GLN A 656 -8.47 -15.50 34.70
N SER A 657 -9.73 -15.77 34.35
CA SER A 657 -10.09 -16.76 33.33
C SER A 657 -9.46 -16.43 31.97
N ALA A 658 -9.55 -15.16 31.54
CA ALA A 658 -8.95 -14.72 30.28
C ALA A 658 -7.41 -14.82 30.27
N SER A 659 -6.77 -14.51 31.41
CA SER A 659 -5.31 -14.68 31.55
C SER A 659 -4.89 -16.15 31.45
N ILE A 660 -5.62 -17.05 32.12
CA ILE A 660 -5.36 -18.50 32.09
C ILE A 660 -5.56 -19.04 30.68
N LYS A 661 -6.66 -18.68 30.02
CA LYS A 661 -6.95 -19.06 28.64
C LYS A 661 -5.82 -18.62 27.70
N GLY A 662 -5.45 -17.34 27.76
CA GLY A 662 -4.35 -16.81 26.97
C GLY A 662 -3.04 -17.55 27.23
N LEU A 663 -2.66 -17.72 28.50
CA LEU A 663 -1.44 -18.43 28.92
C LEU A 663 -1.39 -19.86 28.34
N VAL A 664 -2.48 -20.62 28.50
CA VAL A 664 -2.59 -21.99 27.98
C VAL A 664 -2.45 -22.02 26.46
N GLU A 665 -3.22 -21.20 25.73
CA GLU A 665 -3.14 -21.12 24.27
C GLU A 665 -1.73 -20.73 23.78
N GLY A 666 -1.02 -19.90 24.54
CA GLY A 666 0.37 -19.55 24.27
C GLY A 666 1.30 -20.75 24.44
N ILE A 667 1.22 -21.43 25.59
CA ILE A 667 2.05 -22.61 25.90
C ILE A 667 1.85 -23.70 24.86
N GLU A 668 0.62 -23.93 24.39
CA GLU A 668 0.32 -24.94 23.36
C GLU A 668 1.06 -24.73 22.04
N LYS A 669 1.42 -23.47 21.73
CA LYS A 669 2.20 -23.08 20.55
C LYS A 669 3.71 -23.25 20.76
N SER A 670 4.17 -23.50 21.99
CA SER A 670 5.58 -23.74 22.26
C SER A 670 6.05 -25.05 21.61
N ALA A 671 7.23 -25.00 20.98
CA ALA A 671 7.79 -26.16 20.30
C ALA A 671 8.14 -27.27 21.30
N GLY A 672 7.85 -28.52 20.95
CA GLY A 672 8.27 -29.70 21.73
C GLY A 672 7.36 -30.07 22.92
N LEU A 673 6.18 -29.46 23.05
CA LEU A 673 5.23 -29.80 24.12
C LEU A 673 4.51 -31.14 23.86
N GLU A 674 4.55 -32.06 24.83
CA GLU A 674 3.88 -33.37 24.75
C GLU A 674 2.35 -33.26 24.64
N ASN A 675 1.71 -34.14 23.86
CA ASN A 675 0.25 -34.15 23.68
C ASN A 675 -0.51 -34.40 25.00
N SER A 676 0.04 -35.23 25.89
CA SER A 676 -0.50 -35.49 27.23
C SER A 676 -0.58 -34.22 28.08
N LEU A 677 0.40 -33.33 27.94
CA LEU A 677 0.48 -32.05 28.63
C LEU A 677 -0.48 -31.02 28.00
N LYS A 678 -0.62 -31.01 26.67
CA LYS A 678 -1.64 -30.19 25.98
C LYS A 678 -3.05 -30.48 26.46
N GLU A 679 -3.44 -31.76 26.53
CA GLU A 679 -4.78 -32.13 26.98
C GLU A 679 -5.03 -31.74 28.45
N LYS A 680 -4.01 -31.87 29.32
CA LYS A 680 -4.11 -31.36 30.70
C LYS A 680 -4.30 -29.84 30.73
N LEU A 681 -3.52 -29.08 29.97
CA LEU A 681 -3.62 -27.62 29.90
C LEU A 681 -5.00 -27.16 29.41
N LYS A 682 -5.57 -27.81 28.38
CA LYS A 682 -6.94 -27.54 27.92
C LYS A 682 -7.97 -27.75 29.02
N SER A 683 -7.87 -28.87 29.74
CA SER A 683 -8.77 -29.16 30.86
C SER A 683 -8.71 -28.07 31.92
N ILE A 684 -7.50 -27.60 32.27
CA ILE A 684 -7.32 -26.52 33.24
C ILE A 684 -7.89 -25.19 32.71
N SER A 685 -7.70 -24.89 31.43
CA SER A 685 -8.27 -23.70 30.80
C SER A 685 -9.80 -23.70 30.81
N SER A 686 -10.44 -24.84 30.53
CA SER A 686 -11.90 -24.95 30.58
C SER A 686 -12.43 -24.82 32.01
N GLU A 687 -11.69 -25.33 33.01
CA GLU A 687 -12.05 -25.17 34.41
C GLU A 687 -11.99 -23.70 34.88
N ALA A 688 -11.09 -22.90 34.30
CA ALA A 688 -10.93 -21.50 34.68
C ALA A 688 -12.19 -20.65 34.47
N GLU A 689 -13.11 -21.03 33.58
CA GLU A 689 -14.39 -20.34 33.35
C GLU A 689 -15.33 -20.45 34.57
N GLY A 690 -15.22 -21.55 35.34
CA GLY A 690 -16.04 -21.80 36.53
C GLY A 690 -15.30 -21.68 37.86
N ASN A 691 -13.97 -21.88 37.87
CA ASN A 691 -13.15 -21.89 39.09
C ASN A 691 -11.70 -21.48 38.81
N ALA A 692 -11.49 -20.20 38.49
CA ALA A 692 -10.15 -19.65 38.23
C ALA A 692 -9.12 -19.90 39.35
N PRO A 693 -9.44 -19.79 40.67
CA PRO A 693 -8.47 -20.09 41.73
C PRO A 693 -7.93 -21.52 41.68
N LYS A 694 -8.78 -22.50 41.41
CA LYS A 694 -8.33 -23.90 41.26
C LYS A 694 -7.45 -24.06 40.03
N ALA A 695 -7.85 -23.49 38.89
CA ALA A 695 -7.06 -23.56 37.67
C ALA A 695 -5.65 -22.93 37.83
N ILE A 696 -5.53 -21.84 38.61
CA ILE A 696 -4.23 -21.24 38.94
C ILE A 696 -3.38 -22.21 39.77
N GLN A 697 -3.96 -22.82 40.80
CA GLN A 697 -3.26 -23.80 41.64
C GLN A 697 -2.76 -24.99 40.82
N ASP A 698 -3.62 -25.54 39.95
CA ASP A 698 -3.28 -26.66 39.08
C ASP A 698 -2.12 -26.29 38.11
N LEU A 699 -2.10 -25.06 37.60
CA LEU A 699 -0.98 -24.56 36.77
C LEU A 699 0.32 -24.37 37.56
N ILE A 700 0.25 -23.88 38.80
CA ILE A 700 1.42 -23.75 39.68
C ILE A 700 2.05 -25.13 39.94
N GLU A 701 1.22 -26.12 40.28
CA GLU A 701 1.66 -27.50 40.49
C GLU A 701 2.26 -28.12 39.22
N LEU A 702 1.63 -27.88 38.06
CA LEU A 702 2.09 -28.39 36.78
C LEU A 702 3.46 -27.83 36.36
N TYR A 703 3.75 -26.57 36.68
CA TYR A 703 5.01 -25.90 36.34
C TYR A 703 6.12 -26.08 37.38
N ALA A 704 5.85 -26.81 38.48
CA ALA A 704 6.78 -27.01 39.60
C ALA A 704 7.40 -25.68 40.10
N ILE A 705 6.54 -24.69 40.32
CA ILE A 705 6.88 -23.38 40.90
C ILE A 705 6.86 -23.46 42.42
#